data_AF-A0A951UD19-F1
#
_entry.id   AF-A0A951UD19-F1
#
_cell.length_a   1.000
_cell.length_b   1.000
_cell.length_c   1.000
_cell.angle_alpha   90.00
_cell.angle_beta   90.00
_cell.angle_gamma   90.00
#
_symmetry.space_group_name_H-M   'P 1'
#
loop_
_entity.id
_entity.type
_entity.pdbx_description
1 polymer ?
#
loop_
_entity_poly.entity_id
_entity_poly.type
_entity_poly.pdbx_seq_one_letter_code
_entity_poly.pdbx_strand_id
1 'polypeptide(L)'
;MPTNKLMRCLYITCPLLGALTSNAVAQTVEGAATDLPKTTGEATLSNTPDSEQTSQTQAVSTWVAEPETTLTSETVKPEFALSPDIVSAPQPETNPTSDTAQPEFAPIPATVLAPKPEIMSTPETVKPEFALSPDRVSAPQPETSPTSDTAQPEFAPIPATVLASKPEIMSTPERVEPEFALSPTTTFTPNSKTAEDVTPSPDVESEASLLAQTTTPEPIPPSLETTENPSLRVLPRFGGTFTTGPGIGYSNSFGSIEGFVPLSQTSGSNLTFLEGRLSLSTEDSNLGGNLVLGHRVYNAEANRVLGGYIAFDNRSTGNSTFNQIGVGFESLGESWEVRGNAYVPLGNTRQLAAETIADLGTSTSDPFFQDNFLAVTRNQQQQLNRRFEAAMTGVDLEAGVKLASLGQTGDLRGYAGLYYYDAPGSDEVLGWRTRLEARPTDTLRLGLALSNDATFGTNLVLSVGANFPGTRLRGLSQDEQVLARLGESPQRNANIVVDEQVESELLTTQDTVFVTNPNTGQPWQLRHVNLGLGTGNGTVETPTATVAEALAVAQPNDIVYVQPGTNPGIPAFTIPDGVQVLSTGPVQRIDTVELGNVQLPLSGAGVLPDVTGTVTLGNDTTLSGFSLNAVPGAGIVGANINNVVIRENAIANSTAEGISLSNVSGQVAVTDNTISDSGREGFNLNNNLGQVDLVVAGNTISDNGALAADGDGVNVELRNDATGTFDLTNNTITNNLGRGGIADGVDFKLFDNASGTANLTGNTISGNQLKGINLDLEATTTGTLNLSGNTITGNEAGGLDVLVSNDASGAFNLIGNTISNNQLRGVALAFADRTTGSINLTNNTISENQDDGVYLQLSGQAQLNANLSNNLITRNANNGIFTTTNGTAQLRFLSELNTITDNGFTGLSLITLDSARTLAAIRANTLTGSNFNDLEVLTIAPGTTTCLQPSNNTIGSLILDDSVGGPIQVDAGTLPTNNISTSDFTFWSGTTVSPGTCGF
;
A
#
# COMPACT_ATOMS: atom_id res chain seq x y z
N MET A 1 9.53 -24.19 58.69
CA MET A 1 10.28 -25.46 58.56
C MET A 1 11.15 -25.39 57.29
N PRO A 2 12.24 -26.18 57.16
CA PRO A 2 13.50 -25.61 56.66
C PRO A 2 14.19 -26.38 55.49
N THR A 3 15.45 -26.01 55.23
CA THR A 3 16.52 -26.66 54.41
C THR A 3 16.62 -26.22 52.94
N ASN A 4 17.81 -26.06 52.32
CA ASN A 4 19.22 -26.08 52.79
C ASN A 4 20.07 -25.16 51.86
N LYS A 5 21.09 -24.40 52.32
CA LYS A 5 22.54 -24.74 52.49
C LYS A 5 23.23 -25.25 51.20
N LEU A 6 24.50 -24.91 50.87
CA LEU A 6 25.65 -24.64 51.76
C LEU A 6 26.85 -23.91 51.07
N MET A 7 27.50 -22.94 51.77
CA MET A 7 28.93 -22.53 51.69
C MET A 7 29.53 -21.94 50.37
N ARG A 8 30.67 -21.21 50.39
CA ARG A 8 31.73 -21.02 51.43
C ARG A 8 32.31 -19.58 51.43
N CYS A 9 32.97 -19.16 52.52
CA CYS A 9 33.44 -17.79 52.77
C CYS A 9 34.95 -17.67 53.06
N LEU A 10 35.52 -16.47 52.88
CA LEU A 10 36.69 -15.87 53.57
C LEU A 10 36.58 -14.33 53.34
N TYR A 11 36.49 -13.42 54.33
CA TYR A 11 37.50 -12.91 55.31
C TYR A 11 38.70 -12.21 54.63
N ILE A 12 39.24 -11.04 55.07
CA ILE A 12 39.20 -10.35 56.39
C ILE A 12 39.31 -8.79 56.29
N THR A 13 39.43 -8.07 57.41
CA THR A 13 39.26 -6.61 57.64
C THR A 13 40.53 -5.70 57.60
N CYS A 14 40.32 -4.37 57.47
CA CYS A 14 40.93 -3.16 58.13
C CYS A 14 42.09 -3.29 59.17
N PRO A 15 42.80 -2.20 59.62
CA PRO A 15 42.87 -0.76 59.19
C PRO A 15 44.29 -0.07 59.33
N LEU A 16 44.33 1.29 59.32
CA LEU A 16 45.17 2.21 60.17
C LEU A 16 46.43 2.99 59.62
N LEU A 17 46.31 4.33 59.63
CA LEU A 17 47.22 5.43 60.08
C LEU A 17 48.60 5.82 59.46
N GLY A 18 48.82 7.15 59.39
CA GLY A 18 50.09 7.87 59.19
C GLY A 18 49.92 9.10 58.25
N ALA A 19 49.73 10.36 58.65
CA ALA A 19 50.35 11.23 59.68
C ALA A 19 51.78 11.67 59.29
N LEU A 20 52.16 12.97 59.24
CA LEU A 20 51.48 14.24 59.56
C LEU A 20 51.38 15.15 58.27
N THR A 21 51.36 16.50 58.18
CA THR A 21 51.62 17.63 59.12
C THR A 21 51.00 18.98 58.67
N SER A 22 50.99 19.94 59.61
CA SER A 22 50.84 21.42 59.59
C SER A 22 51.30 22.24 58.35
N ASN A 23 50.82 23.47 58.09
CA ASN A 23 49.90 24.35 58.85
C ASN A 23 49.28 25.48 57.99
N ALA A 24 48.01 25.85 58.28
CA ALA A 24 47.51 27.16 58.76
C ALA A 24 47.87 28.51 58.02
N VAL A 25 47.06 29.59 58.01
CA VAL A 25 45.75 29.86 58.66
C VAL A 25 45.03 31.12 58.08
N ALA A 26 43.68 31.16 58.12
CA ALA A 26 42.80 32.35 58.24
C ALA A 26 42.76 33.44 57.11
N GLN A 27 41.71 34.26 56.91
CA GLN A 27 40.30 34.25 57.38
C GLN A 27 39.37 35.17 56.51
N THR A 28 38.08 34.80 56.42
CA THR A 28 36.81 35.59 56.58
C THR A 28 36.86 37.15 56.66
N VAL A 29 35.86 37.96 56.24
CA VAL A 29 34.40 37.74 55.96
C VAL A 29 33.76 38.98 55.26
N GLU A 30 32.52 38.83 54.74
CA GLU A 30 31.42 39.80 54.41
C GLU A 30 31.66 41.33 54.16
N GLY A 31 30.74 41.97 53.41
CA GLY A 31 30.54 43.43 53.47
C GLY A 31 29.64 44.01 52.36
N ALA A 32 28.40 44.37 52.69
CA ALA A 32 27.40 44.80 51.70
C ALA A 32 27.29 46.33 51.48
N ALA A 33 27.04 46.70 50.22
CA ALA A 33 26.04 47.68 49.74
C ALA A 33 26.08 49.21 50.07
N THR A 34 25.51 49.94 49.11
CA THR A 34 24.75 51.22 49.20
C THR A 34 25.41 52.61 49.30
N ASP A 35 24.91 53.47 48.39
CA ASP A 35 24.56 54.89 48.49
C ASP A 35 25.52 56.07 48.16
N LEU A 36 25.07 56.79 47.12
CA LEU A 36 25.10 58.22 46.73
C LEU A 36 24.89 59.21 47.93
N PRO A 37 25.04 60.58 47.82
CA PRO A 37 24.75 61.39 46.61
C PRO A 37 25.45 62.78 46.38
N LYS A 38 25.25 63.36 45.18
CA LYS A 38 25.19 64.84 44.84
C LYS A 38 26.47 65.70 45.06
N THR A 39 26.71 66.89 44.49
CA THR A 39 26.25 67.77 43.36
C THR A 39 27.37 68.84 43.17
N THR A 40 27.64 69.53 42.05
CA THR A 40 26.89 70.52 41.20
C THR A 40 27.81 70.87 40.00
N GLY A 41 27.39 71.35 38.81
CA GLY A 41 26.07 71.63 38.21
C GLY A 41 26.21 72.49 36.93
N GLU A 42 25.19 72.50 36.05
CA GLU A 42 24.76 73.59 35.10
C GLU A 42 25.76 74.14 34.04
N ALA A 43 25.41 74.59 32.81
CA ALA A 43 24.16 74.80 32.03
C ALA A 43 24.56 75.21 30.56
N THR A 44 23.77 75.26 29.46
CA THR A 44 22.39 74.87 29.04
C THR A 44 22.17 75.11 27.51
N LEU A 45 21.25 74.37 26.85
CA LEU A 45 20.45 74.74 25.63
C LEU A 45 21.17 74.89 24.24
N SER A 46 20.57 74.68 23.05
CA SER A 46 19.27 74.04 22.66
C SER A 46 19.07 73.87 21.12
N ASN A 47 18.20 72.92 20.74
CA ASN A 47 17.35 72.84 19.52
C ASN A 47 17.88 72.26 18.17
N THR A 48 16.93 71.64 17.46
CA THR A 48 16.89 70.98 16.13
C THR A 48 15.81 71.69 15.26
N PRO A 49 15.33 71.24 14.05
CA PRO A 49 15.57 69.99 13.28
C PRO A 49 15.67 70.15 11.72
N ASP A 50 15.49 69.02 11.02
CA ASP A 50 14.90 68.81 9.66
C ASP A 50 15.73 68.66 8.35
N SER A 51 15.41 67.54 7.68
CA SER A 51 15.15 67.26 6.24
C SER A 51 16.23 67.38 5.13
N GLU A 52 16.51 66.19 4.56
CA GLU A 52 16.39 65.79 3.12
C GLU A 52 17.34 66.27 1.99
N GLN A 53 17.81 65.24 1.26
CA GLN A 53 17.99 65.10 -0.21
C GLN A 53 18.56 66.23 -1.08
N THR A 54 19.58 65.90 -1.89
CA THR A 54 19.49 66.09 -3.35
C THR A 54 20.40 65.14 -4.15
N SER A 55 20.00 64.90 -5.41
CA SER A 55 20.65 64.21 -6.54
C SER A 55 22.19 64.38 -6.68
N GLN A 56 22.94 63.46 -7.29
CA GLN A 56 23.05 63.19 -8.75
C GLN A 56 23.16 64.50 -9.61
N THR A 57 23.91 64.59 -10.72
CA THR A 57 24.45 63.58 -11.67
C THR A 57 25.59 64.19 -12.53
N GLN A 58 26.40 63.34 -13.20
CA GLN A 58 27.18 63.63 -14.44
C GLN A 58 28.33 64.68 -14.41
N ALA A 59 29.31 64.72 -15.34
CA ALA A 59 30.00 63.70 -16.18
C ALA A 59 31.16 64.35 -17.01
N VAL A 60 31.89 63.53 -17.80
CA VAL A 60 32.67 63.84 -19.03
C VAL A 60 34.12 64.38 -18.90
N SER A 61 35.02 63.78 -19.72
CA SER A 61 36.37 64.19 -20.19
C SER A 61 37.46 64.55 -19.16
N THR A 62 38.64 63.92 -19.06
CA THR A 62 39.66 63.30 -19.97
C THR A 62 40.80 64.22 -20.47
N TRP A 63 41.97 63.60 -20.68
CA TRP A 63 43.22 64.08 -21.33
C TRP A 63 44.26 64.92 -20.55
N VAL A 64 45.30 64.19 -20.08
CA VAL A 64 46.75 64.43 -20.31
C VAL A 64 47.48 65.59 -19.61
N ALA A 65 48.58 65.24 -18.90
CA ALA A 65 49.96 65.71 -19.10
C ALA A 65 50.85 65.39 -17.87
N GLU A 66 51.95 64.66 -18.07
CA GLU A 66 53.14 64.79 -17.20
C GLU A 66 53.82 66.15 -17.47
N PRO A 67 54.73 66.60 -16.59
CA PRO A 67 56.14 66.42 -16.95
C PRO A 67 57.12 66.16 -15.80
N GLU A 68 58.01 65.18 -16.03
CA GLU A 68 59.48 65.28 -15.91
C GLU A 68 60.18 65.94 -14.69
N THR A 69 61.10 65.15 -14.09
CA THR A 69 62.48 65.54 -13.67
C THR A 69 62.69 66.42 -12.42
N THR A 70 63.84 66.43 -11.71
CA THR A 70 65.03 65.53 -11.61
C THR A 70 65.84 65.78 -10.32
N LEU A 71 66.50 64.73 -9.77
CA LEU A 71 67.80 64.75 -9.04
C LEU A 71 67.87 65.57 -7.70
N THR A 72 68.85 65.44 -6.78
CA THR A 72 70.15 64.72 -6.73
C THR A 72 70.58 64.43 -5.27
N SER A 73 71.45 63.43 -5.04
CA SER A 73 72.57 63.40 -4.05
C SER A 73 72.30 63.43 -2.51
N GLU A 74 73.12 62.83 -1.61
CA GLU A 74 74.22 61.85 -1.75
C GLU A 74 74.62 61.13 -0.42
N THR A 75 75.20 59.92 -0.56
CA THR A 75 76.40 59.34 0.12
C THR A 75 76.57 59.29 1.66
N VAL A 76 76.80 58.07 2.21
CA VAL A 76 78.08 57.61 2.86
C VAL A 76 78.00 56.10 3.24
N LYS A 77 79.13 55.37 3.12
CA LYS A 77 79.36 53.92 3.44
C LYS A 77 80.83 53.74 3.92
N PRO A 78 81.22 52.70 4.70
CA PRO A 78 81.83 51.45 4.12
C PRO A 78 81.61 50.14 4.96
N GLU A 79 81.50 48.92 4.38
CA GLU A 79 82.51 47.83 4.10
C GLU A 79 83.02 47.04 5.34
N PHE A 80 83.37 45.73 5.34
CA PHE A 80 83.93 44.74 4.36
C PHE A 80 83.04 43.45 4.23
N ALA A 81 82.91 42.68 3.13
CA ALA A 81 83.82 41.84 2.28
C ALA A 81 84.17 40.45 2.91
N LEU A 82 84.23 39.26 2.24
CA LEU A 82 84.57 38.83 0.86
C LEU A 82 83.79 37.56 0.34
N SER A 83 84.04 37.12 -0.92
CA SER A 83 83.45 35.95 -1.67
C SER A 83 84.57 34.96 -2.17
N PRO A 84 84.48 34.03 -3.18
CA PRO A 84 83.39 33.58 -4.10
C PRO A 84 83.29 32.05 -4.52
N ASP A 85 82.18 31.69 -5.21
CA ASP A 85 81.87 30.75 -6.35
C ASP A 85 82.53 29.36 -6.62
N ILE A 86 81.72 28.35 -7.07
CA ILE A 86 81.73 27.67 -8.42
C ILE A 86 80.94 26.30 -8.50
N VAL A 87 80.16 26.17 -9.59
CA VAL A 87 79.46 25.05 -10.30
C VAL A 87 79.83 23.55 -10.07
N SER A 88 78.83 22.63 -9.95
CA SER A 88 78.58 21.41 -10.80
C SER A 88 77.63 20.34 -10.17
N ALA A 89 77.00 19.50 -11.00
CA ALA A 89 76.31 18.21 -10.68
C ALA A 89 77.29 17.00 -10.90
N PRO A 90 76.97 15.68 -10.66
CA PRO A 90 75.66 15.03 -10.41
C PRO A 90 75.64 13.90 -9.30
N GLN A 91 74.63 13.02 -9.36
CA GLN A 91 74.35 11.71 -8.67
C GLN A 91 75.51 10.66 -8.76
N PRO A 92 75.50 9.44 -8.11
CA PRO A 92 74.39 8.66 -7.48
C PRO A 92 74.76 7.91 -6.13
N GLU A 93 74.05 6.81 -5.81
CA GLU A 93 74.40 5.66 -4.91
C GLU A 93 74.07 5.71 -3.38
N THR A 94 73.79 4.61 -2.63
CA THR A 94 73.38 3.19 -2.93
C THR A 94 72.61 2.53 -1.75
N ASN A 95 72.08 1.31 -1.98
CA ASN A 95 71.41 0.36 -1.05
C ASN A 95 72.08 0.12 0.33
N PRO A 96 71.37 -0.58 1.24
CA PRO A 96 71.84 -1.92 1.60
C PRO A 96 70.84 -3.06 1.30
N THR A 97 71.37 -4.21 0.92
CA THR A 97 70.63 -5.46 0.64
C THR A 97 70.93 -6.53 1.71
N SER A 98 70.06 -7.54 1.84
CA SER A 98 70.53 -8.92 2.07
C SER A 98 69.47 -9.96 1.69
N ASP A 99 69.89 -10.89 0.83
CA ASP A 99 69.12 -12.00 0.27
C ASP A 99 68.95 -13.19 1.25
N THR A 100 68.03 -14.13 0.97
CA THR A 100 68.43 -15.56 0.81
C THR A 100 67.35 -16.50 0.24
N ALA A 101 67.54 -16.84 -1.04
CA ALA A 101 67.36 -18.17 -1.66
C ALA A 101 65.97 -18.74 -2.03
N GLN A 102 65.92 -19.36 -3.21
CA GLN A 102 64.78 -20.06 -3.83
C GLN A 102 64.78 -21.59 -3.55
N PRO A 103 63.87 -22.38 -4.19
CA PRO A 103 64.24 -22.95 -5.50
C PRO A 103 63.19 -22.74 -6.63
N GLU A 104 63.64 -22.92 -7.87
CA GLU A 104 62.85 -22.75 -9.11
C GLU A 104 61.86 -23.90 -9.40
N PHE A 105 60.83 -23.63 -10.22
CA PHE A 105 60.46 -24.48 -11.37
C PHE A 105 59.68 -23.68 -12.43
N ALA A 106 59.76 -24.09 -13.70
CA ALA A 106 59.31 -23.32 -14.87
C ALA A 106 57.81 -23.53 -15.26
N PRO A 107 57.17 -22.59 -15.97
CA PRO A 107 55.74 -22.64 -16.28
C PRO A 107 55.39 -23.44 -17.55
N ILE A 108 54.20 -24.05 -17.56
CA ILE A 108 53.52 -24.62 -18.74
C ILE A 108 52.04 -24.21 -18.67
N PRO A 109 51.42 -23.71 -19.76
CA PRO A 109 50.03 -23.25 -19.76
C PRO A 109 49.02 -24.41 -19.85
N ALA A 110 47.84 -24.24 -19.25
CA ALA A 110 46.73 -25.18 -19.33
C ALA A 110 45.39 -24.45 -19.60
N THR A 111 44.90 -24.55 -20.82
CA THR A 111 43.52 -24.22 -21.20
C THR A 111 42.57 -25.34 -20.76
N VAL A 112 41.35 -25.04 -20.31
CA VAL A 112 40.11 -25.81 -20.64
C VAL A 112 38.84 -25.08 -20.15
N LEU A 113 37.72 -25.41 -20.79
CA LEU A 113 36.42 -24.73 -20.77
C LEU A 113 35.63 -24.85 -19.45
N ALA A 114 34.67 -23.93 -19.27
CA ALA A 114 33.60 -24.02 -18.28
C ALA A 114 32.56 -25.14 -18.61
N PRO A 115 31.85 -25.69 -17.60
CA PRO A 115 30.82 -26.71 -17.79
C PRO A 115 29.45 -26.15 -18.21
N LYS A 116 28.69 -26.97 -18.95
CA LYS A 116 27.33 -26.69 -19.47
C LYS A 116 26.27 -27.42 -18.62
N PRO A 117 25.07 -26.83 -18.37
CA PRO A 117 23.96 -27.53 -17.73
C PRO A 117 23.04 -28.29 -18.71
N GLU A 118 22.57 -29.46 -18.29
CA GLU A 118 21.52 -30.32 -18.90
C GLU A 118 20.89 -31.18 -17.77
N ILE A 119 19.62 -31.65 -17.74
CA ILE A 119 18.33 -31.32 -18.39
C ILE A 119 17.21 -32.12 -17.63
N MET A 120 15.92 -31.77 -17.78
CA MET A 120 14.72 -32.51 -17.30
C MET A 120 14.46 -32.54 -15.76
N SER A 121 13.22 -32.76 -15.26
CA SER A 121 11.97 -33.25 -15.87
C SER A 121 10.68 -32.59 -15.31
N THR A 122 9.55 -32.76 -16.01
CA THR A 122 8.17 -32.44 -15.57
C THR A 122 7.16 -33.49 -16.12
N PRO A 123 6.05 -33.74 -15.41
CA PRO A 123 4.77 -34.20 -15.98
C PRO A 123 3.60 -33.26 -15.54
N GLU A 124 2.73 -32.75 -16.42
CA GLU A 124 1.62 -33.41 -17.14
C GLU A 124 0.42 -33.84 -16.24
N THR A 125 -0.86 -33.64 -16.61
CA THR A 125 -1.48 -33.02 -17.83
C THR A 125 -2.58 -31.98 -17.44
N VAL A 126 -3.77 -31.71 -18.03
CA VAL A 126 -4.68 -32.36 -19.01
C VAL A 126 -5.43 -31.32 -19.89
N LYS A 127 -5.94 -31.83 -21.01
CA LYS A 127 -6.76 -31.30 -22.14
C LYS A 127 -8.23 -30.94 -21.82
N PRO A 128 -9.03 -30.28 -22.73
CA PRO A 128 -9.03 -30.38 -24.23
C PRO A 128 -9.28 -29.03 -25.00
N GLU A 129 -9.60 -28.89 -26.31
CA GLU A 129 -9.88 -29.85 -27.42
C GLU A 129 -9.40 -29.42 -28.86
N PHE A 130 -10.16 -28.64 -29.66
CA PHE A 130 -10.00 -28.37 -31.12
C PHE A 130 -10.34 -26.90 -31.52
N ALA A 131 -10.15 -26.37 -32.75
CA ALA A 131 -9.09 -26.47 -33.80
C ALA A 131 -9.52 -25.66 -35.07
N LEU A 132 -8.60 -25.02 -35.81
CA LEU A 132 -8.56 -24.83 -37.29
C LEU A 132 -7.38 -23.92 -37.73
N SER A 133 -7.15 -23.76 -39.04
CA SER A 133 -5.84 -23.40 -39.63
C SER A 133 -5.83 -22.06 -40.45
N PRO A 134 -4.95 -21.77 -41.45
CA PRO A 134 -4.08 -20.57 -41.39
C PRO A 134 -4.19 -19.61 -42.61
N ASP A 135 -3.43 -18.49 -42.64
CA ASP A 135 -2.57 -18.18 -43.81
C ASP A 135 -1.51 -17.04 -43.65
N ARG A 136 -0.71 -16.88 -44.72
CA ARG A 136 0.54 -16.13 -44.99
C ARG A 136 0.66 -14.61 -44.75
N VAL A 137 1.80 -14.23 -44.16
CA VAL A 137 2.92 -13.42 -44.72
C VAL A 137 2.63 -12.28 -45.73
N SER A 138 2.98 -11.02 -45.38
CA SER A 138 3.84 -10.10 -46.18
C SER A 138 4.16 -8.73 -45.51
N ALA A 139 5.21 -8.07 -46.04
CA ALA A 139 5.97 -6.86 -45.65
C ALA A 139 5.22 -5.53 -45.26
N PRO A 140 5.94 -4.50 -44.71
CA PRO A 140 5.37 -3.27 -44.13
C PRO A 140 5.52 -1.97 -44.99
N GLN A 141 5.03 -0.84 -44.42
CA GLN A 141 5.19 0.58 -44.84
C GLN A 141 4.28 1.07 -46.01
N PRO A 142 3.92 2.38 -46.12
CA PRO A 142 4.34 3.54 -45.30
C PRO A 142 3.20 4.32 -44.59
N GLU A 143 3.55 5.52 -44.09
CA GLU A 143 2.78 6.44 -43.22
C GLU A 143 1.49 7.07 -43.83
N THR A 144 0.59 7.53 -42.96
CA THR A 144 -0.23 8.75 -43.15
C THR A 144 -0.54 9.42 -41.81
N SER A 145 -0.55 10.76 -41.76
CA SER A 145 -0.89 11.56 -40.56
C SER A 145 -2.40 11.87 -40.49
N PRO A 146 -2.95 12.14 -39.29
CA PRO A 146 -4.20 12.89 -39.13
C PRO A 146 -3.95 14.34 -38.66
N THR A 147 -4.68 15.28 -39.25
CA THR A 147 -4.88 16.64 -38.73
C THR A 147 -6.32 16.78 -38.23
N SER A 148 -6.56 17.60 -37.19
CA SER A 148 -7.69 18.56 -37.09
C SER A 148 -7.79 19.19 -35.70
N ASP A 149 -8.28 20.43 -35.66
CA ASP A 149 -8.46 21.23 -34.45
C ASP A 149 -9.69 20.84 -33.63
N THR A 150 -9.67 21.18 -32.33
CA THR A 150 -10.79 21.94 -31.73
C THR A 150 -10.33 22.72 -30.50
N ALA A 151 -10.81 23.95 -30.33
CA ALA A 151 -10.28 24.90 -29.34
C ALA A 151 -10.99 24.86 -27.98
N GLN A 152 -10.23 25.14 -26.91
CA GLN A 152 -10.78 25.57 -25.62
C GLN A 152 -11.08 27.09 -25.63
N PRO A 153 -12.01 27.54 -24.78
CA PRO A 153 -11.98 28.87 -24.18
C PRO A 153 -11.64 28.79 -22.67
N GLU A 154 -10.73 29.65 -22.22
CA GLU A 154 -10.52 29.92 -20.79
C GLU A 154 -11.69 30.71 -20.18
N PHE A 155 -11.87 30.67 -18.85
CA PHE A 155 -12.52 31.76 -18.12
C PHE A 155 -11.96 31.92 -16.70
N ALA A 156 -11.65 33.17 -16.32
CA ALA A 156 -11.16 33.57 -15.01
C ALA A 156 -12.32 34.01 -14.06
N PRO A 157 -12.10 34.15 -12.73
CA PRO A 157 -13.18 34.07 -11.72
C PRO A 157 -13.62 35.41 -11.07
N ILE A 158 -14.40 35.32 -9.97
CA ILE A 158 -14.76 36.35 -8.94
C ILE A 158 -16.06 37.18 -9.24
N PRO A 159 -16.95 37.50 -8.26
CA PRO A 159 -17.30 36.86 -6.97
C PRO A 159 -18.83 36.64 -6.74
N ALA A 160 -19.21 35.93 -5.66
CA ALA A 160 -20.53 36.06 -5.01
C ALA A 160 -20.46 35.66 -3.51
N THR A 161 -21.31 36.25 -2.64
CA THR A 161 -21.20 36.10 -1.17
C THR A 161 -22.43 35.48 -0.51
N VAL A 162 -22.20 34.30 0.09
CA VAL A 162 -22.79 33.69 1.30
C VAL A 162 -24.05 34.33 1.92
N LEU A 163 -25.13 33.52 2.02
CA LEU A 163 -25.72 33.12 3.32
C LEU A 163 -26.42 31.76 3.18
N ALA A 164 -26.69 31.06 4.30
CA ALA A 164 -26.96 29.61 4.30
C ALA A 164 -28.28 29.18 4.98
N SER A 165 -28.82 28.02 4.59
CA SER A 165 -29.85 27.28 5.31
C SER A 165 -29.76 25.76 5.03
N LYS A 166 -30.21 24.95 6.00
CA LYS A 166 -30.05 23.48 6.09
C LYS A 166 -31.31 22.75 5.55
N PRO A 167 -31.19 21.58 4.88
CA PRO A 167 -32.35 20.82 4.41
C PRO A 167 -32.94 19.87 5.47
N GLU A 168 -34.25 19.61 5.36
CA GLU A 168 -35.00 18.59 6.13
C GLU A 168 -35.42 17.41 5.25
N ILE A 169 -35.84 16.31 5.89
CA ILE A 169 -36.27 15.06 5.25
C ILE A 169 -37.81 15.03 5.17
N MET A 170 -38.38 14.50 4.08
CA MET A 170 -39.83 14.37 3.88
C MET A 170 -40.28 12.90 3.82
N SER A 171 -41.52 12.64 4.24
CA SER A 171 -41.97 11.33 4.76
C SER A 171 -42.88 10.51 3.83
N THR A 172 -43.17 9.28 4.28
CA THR A 172 -44.10 8.30 3.70
C THR A 172 -45.59 8.70 3.79
N PRO A 173 -46.47 8.11 2.96
CA PRO A 173 -47.92 8.28 3.05
C PRO A 173 -48.57 7.46 4.19
N GLU A 174 -49.86 7.72 4.43
CA GLU A 174 -50.56 7.50 5.71
C GLU A 174 -51.68 6.44 5.64
N ARG A 175 -51.99 5.80 6.77
CA ARG A 175 -53.13 4.87 6.96
C ARG A 175 -54.01 5.39 8.08
N VAL A 176 -55.32 5.53 7.81
CA VAL A 176 -56.30 6.06 8.78
C VAL A 176 -57.01 4.93 9.52
N GLU A 177 -57.19 5.10 10.83
CA GLU A 177 -58.05 4.30 11.71
C GLU A 177 -59.15 5.19 12.33
N PRO A 178 -60.11 4.60 13.05
CA PRO A 178 -60.74 5.34 14.14
C PRO A 178 -60.87 4.53 15.45
N GLU A 179 -60.16 5.01 16.49
CA GLU A 179 -60.58 5.23 17.90
C GLU A 179 -61.30 4.10 18.71
N PHE A 180 -61.15 3.93 20.03
CA PHE A 180 -60.78 4.86 21.12
C PHE A 180 -59.98 4.19 22.26
N ALA A 181 -59.11 5.00 22.91
CA ALA A 181 -58.92 5.22 24.37
C ALA A 181 -59.47 4.19 25.42
N LEU A 182 -58.83 3.96 26.59
CA LEU A 182 -57.62 4.55 27.20
C LEU A 182 -57.06 3.65 28.36
N SER A 183 -55.85 3.98 28.81
CA SER A 183 -55.02 3.43 29.92
C SER A 183 -55.66 3.62 31.33
N PRO A 184 -55.12 3.10 32.49
CA PRO A 184 -53.70 2.85 32.76
C PRO A 184 -53.25 1.66 33.66
N THR A 185 -51.93 1.53 33.72
CA THR A 185 -51.08 0.56 34.43
C THR A 185 -51.01 0.75 35.96
N THR A 186 -50.88 -0.35 36.72
CA THR A 186 -50.12 -0.39 37.98
C THR A 186 -49.39 -1.73 38.17
N THR A 187 -48.13 -1.68 38.62
CA THR A 187 -47.23 -2.82 38.86
C THR A 187 -47.37 -3.42 40.27
N PHE A 188 -47.19 -4.73 40.45
CA PHE A 188 -46.65 -5.33 41.69
C PHE A 188 -46.10 -6.76 41.48
N THR A 189 -45.15 -7.15 42.33
CA THR A 189 -44.47 -8.47 42.45
C THR A 189 -44.06 -8.67 43.93
N PRO A 190 -43.57 -9.85 44.41
CA PRO A 190 -43.73 -11.26 43.99
C PRO A 190 -44.18 -12.18 45.17
N ASN A 191 -43.88 -13.50 45.09
CA ASN A 191 -43.67 -14.49 46.19
C ASN A 191 -44.82 -15.32 46.83
N SER A 192 -44.90 -16.59 46.39
CA SER A 192 -44.64 -17.83 47.18
C SER A 192 -45.62 -18.43 48.22
N LYS A 193 -45.76 -19.78 48.10
CA LYS A 193 -45.76 -20.85 49.14
C LYS A 193 -47.04 -21.32 49.90
N THR A 194 -47.38 -22.60 49.65
CA THR A 194 -47.74 -23.71 50.58
C THR A 194 -48.97 -23.70 51.51
N ALA A 195 -49.95 -24.56 51.16
CA ALA A 195 -50.42 -25.77 51.89
C ALA A 195 -51.37 -25.74 53.12
N GLU A 196 -52.15 -26.84 53.21
CA GLU A 196 -52.82 -27.51 54.37
C GLU A 196 -54.22 -27.08 54.93
N ASP A 197 -55.18 -28.02 54.75
CA ASP A 197 -56.15 -28.63 55.71
C ASP A 197 -57.46 -27.98 56.28
N VAL A 198 -58.60 -28.59 55.83
CA VAL A 198 -59.61 -29.36 56.63
C VAL A 198 -60.78 -28.71 57.45
N THR A 199 -62.00 -28.86 56.89
CA THR A 199 -63.34 -29.10 57.56
C THR A 199 -64.05 -27.98 58.37
N PRO A 200 -65.36 -28.09 58.77
CA PRO A 200 -66.37 -29.16 58.60
C PRO A 200 -67.77 -28.76 58.03
N SER A 201 -68.70 -29.73 58.00
CA SER A 201 -70.12 -29.70 57.53
C SER A 201 -71.10 -29.04 58.56
N PRO A 202 -72.42 -28.78 58.28
CA PRO A 202 -73.45 -29.86 58.12
C PRO A 202 -74.70 -29.61 57.21
N ASP A 203 -75.41 -30.71 56.86
CA ASP A 203 -76.89 -30.92 56.74
C ASP A 203 -77.76 -30.06 55.76
N VAL A 204 -78.94 -30.45 55.20
CA VAL A 204 -79.83 -31.67 55.10
C VAL A 204 -80.87 -31.36 53.97
N GLU A 205 -81.67 -32.22 53.30
CA GLU A 205 -82.14 -33.62 53.41
C GLU A 205 -81.90 -34.37 52.04
N SER A 206 -82.69 -35.20 51.30
CA SER A 206 -83.98 -35.98 51.28
C SER A 206 -83.88 -36.95 50.04
N GLU A 207 -84.69 -37.99 49.72
CA GLU A 207 -85.92 -38.62 50.26
C GLU A 207 -86.00 -40.12 49.80
N ALA A 208 -87.20 -40.71 49.61
CA ALA A 208 -87.48 -42.14 49.39
C ALA A 208 -87.23 -42.71 47.96
N SER A 209 -86.94 -44.01 47.69
CA SER A 209 -87.20 -45.34 48.34
C SER A 209 -88.53 -46.04 47.92
N LEU A 210 -88.73 -47.39 47.86
CA LEU A 210 -87.96 -48.59 48.31
C LEU A 210 -88.46 -49.95 47.66
N LEU A 211 -87.72 -51.07 47.86
CA LEU A 211 -88.09 -52.55 47.81
C LEU A 211 -88.31 -53.29 46.44
N ALA A 212 -88.15 -54.63 46.27
CA ALA A 212 -87.30 -55.69 46.92
C ALA A 212 -87.39 -57.11 46.23
N GLN A 213 -86.30 -57.92 46.30
CA GLN A 213 -86.15 -59.41 46.57
C GLN A 213 -87.06 -60.51 45.95
N THR A 214 -86.69 -61.79 45.64
CA THR A 214 -85.43 -62.59 45.35
C THR A 214 -85.76 -64.04 44.83
N THR A 215 -84.75 -64.80 44.32
CA THR A 215 -84.59 -66.30 44.14
C THR A 215 -85.28 -67.14 43.01
N THR A 216 -84.45 -67.67 42.07
CA THR A 216 -84.31 -69.02 41.40
C THR A 216 -85.40 -70.13 41.39
N PRO A 217 -85.41 -71.14 40.45
CA PRO A 217 -84.76 -71.33 39.11
C PRO A 217 -85.68 -71.93 37.97
N GLU A 218 -85.08 -72.46 36.87
CA GLU A 218 -85.59 -73.21 35.65
C GLU A 218 -86.99 -73.91 35.63
N PRO A 219 -87.65 -74.16 34.44
CA PRO A 219 -87.05 -74.59 33.15
C PRO A 219 -87.65 -74.09 31.79
N ILE A 220 -87.04 -74.58 30.69
CA ILE A 220 -87.30 -74.50 29.21
C ILE A 220 -88.51 -75.41 28.76
N PRO A 221 -89.25 -75.25 27.61
CA PRO A 221 -88.80 -74.95 26.22
C PRO A 221 -89.57 -73.88 25.33
N PRO A 222 -90.37 -74.13 24.23
CA PRO A 222 -90.00 -73.59 22.90
C PRO A 222 -91.08 -72.92 21.99
N SER A 223 -90.64 -72.14 20.99
CA SER A 223 -91.10 -72.22 19.58
C SER A 223 -90.04 -71.64 18.62
N LEU A 224 -90.07 -72.01 17.34
CA LEU A 224 -89.04 -71.70 16.33
C LEU A 224 -89.57 -70.74 15.26
N GLU A 225 -88.75 -69.75 14.88
CA GLU A 225 -88.58 -69.38 13.47
C GLU A 225 -87.21 -68.71 13.25
N THR A 226 -86.69 -68.74 12.02
CA THR A 226 -85.24 -68.61 11.75
C THR A 226 -84.86 -67.35 10.96
N THR A 227 -83.92 -66.58 11.49
CA THR A 227 -83.02 -65.72 10.70
C THR A 227 -81.59 -65.86 11.24
N GLU A 228 -80.63 -66.26 10.40
CA GLU A 228 -79.23 -66.31 10.80
C GLU A 228 -78.64 -64.91 10.83
N ASN A 229 -77.88 -64.61 11.89
CA ASN A 229 -77.15 -63.35 12.03
C ASN A 229 -75.79 -63.49 11.33
N PRO A 230 -75.36 -62.59 10.42
CA PRO A 230 -74.14 -62.78 9.63
C PRO A 230 -72.88 -63.01 10.47
N SER A 231 -72.31 -64.21 10.38
CA SER A 231 -71.15 -64.65 11.17
C SER A 231 -69.80 -64.14 10.62
N LEU A 232 -69.79 -62.93 10.05
CA LEU A 232 -68.59 -62.32 9.50
C LEU A 232 -67.58 -62.04 10.63
N ARG A 233 -66.39 -62.62 10.48
CA ARG A 233 -65.27 -62.54 11.44
C ARG A 233 -64.07 -61.89 10.75
N VAL A 234 -63.49 -60.88 11.37
CA VAL A 234 -62.30 -60.20 10.84
C VAL A 234 -61.07 -61.07 11.09
N LEU A 235 -60.22 -61.22 10.07
CA LEU A 235 -58.98 -61.99 10.13
C LEU A 235 -57.78 -61.05 10.35
N PRO A 236 -56.66 -61.54 10.89
CA PRO A 236 -55.39 -60.84 10.79
C PRO A 236 -55.03 -60.64 9.32
N ARG A 237 -54.59 -59.42 8.95
CA ARG A 237 -54.15 -59.08 7.59
C ARG A 237 -52.78 -58.43 7.62
N PHE A 238 -51.99 -58.66 6.57
CA PHE A 238 -50.75 -57.95 6.30
C PHE A 238 -50.85 -57.24 4.95
N GLY A 239 -50.05 -56.21 4.76
CA GLY A 239 -50.08 -55.41 3.55
C GLY A 239 -48.87 -54.52 3.38
N GLY A 240 -48.90 -53.76 2.31
CA GLY A 240 -47.94 -52.68 2.06
C GLY A 240 -48.61 -51.55 1.29
N THR A 241 -48.13 -50.33 1.51
CA THR A 241 -48.64 -49.13 0.85
C THR A 241 -47.46 -48.27 0.42
N PHE A 242 -47.44 -47.84 -0.84
CA PHE A 242 -46.56 -46.80 -1.36
C PHE A 242 -47.33 -45.48 -1.48
N THR A 243 -46.71 -44.36 -1.11
CA THR A 243 -47.31 -43.01 -1.15
C THR A 243 -46.28 -42.02 -1.70
N THR A 244 -46.66 -41.20 -2.68
CA THR A 244 -45.76 -40.18 -3.25
C THR A 244 -45.67 -38.95 -2.34
N GLY A 245 -44.51 -38.31 -2.34
CA GLY A 245 -44.35 -36.92 -1.92
C GLY A 245 -44.35 -35.96 -3.13
N PRO A 246 -44.40 -34.63 -2.90
CA PRO A 246 -44.61 -34.00 -1.60
C PRO A 246 -46.06 -34.13 -1.10
N GLY A 247 -46.24 -33.91 0.20
CA GLY A 247 -47.52 -33.90 0.90
C GLY A 247 -47.44 -33.09 2.19
N ILE A 248 -48.56 -33.01 2.93
CA ILE A 248 -48.69 -32.21 4.15
C ILE A 248 -47.62 -32.64 5.18
N GLY A 249 -46.63 -31.78 5.40
CA GLY A 249 -45.50 -32.03 6.30
C GLY A 249 -44.39 -32.95 5.77
N TYR A 250 -44.32 -33.27 4.48
CA TYR A 250 -43.23 -34.10 3.93
C TYR A 250 -42.94 -33.85 2.45
N SER A 251 -41.65 -33.77 2.10
CA SER A 251 -41.15 -33.74 0.72
C SER A 251 -41.13 -35.12 0.06
N ASN A 252 -40.67 -36.14 0.78
CA ASN A 252 -40.23 -37.41 0.22
C ASN A 252 -41.39 -38.39 -0.03
N SER A 253 -41.17 -39.38 -0.91
CA SER A 253 -42.09 -40.52 -1.04
C SER A 253 -41.81 -41.61 0.01
N PHE A 254 -42.84 -42.41 0.35
CA PHE A 254 -42.76 -43.43 1.41
C PHE A 254 -43.21 -44.81 0.92
N GLY A 255 -42.38 -45.83 1.15
CA GLY A 255 -42.77 -47.24 1.12
C GLY A 255 -43.07 -47.75 2.52
N SER A 256 -44.23 -48.37 2.73
CA SER A 256 -44.67 -48.87 4.05
C SER A 256 -45.09 -50.33 4.02
N ILE A 257 -44.84 -51.05 5.11
CA ILE A 257 -45.44 -52.36 5.43
C ILE A 257 -46.39 -52.21 6.62
N GLU A 258 -47.55 -52.86 6.57
CA GLU A 258 -48.58 -52.78 7.61
C GLU A 258 -49.12 -54.16 8.02
N GLY A 259 -49.48 -54.31 9.29
CA GLY A 259 -50.09 -55.52 9.84
C GLY A 259 -51.18 -55.18 10.84
N PHE A 260 -52.36 -55.75 10.65
CA PHE A 260 -53.55 -55.53 11.48
C PHE A 260 -54.01 -56.85 12.11
N VAL A 261 -54.18 -56.85 13.42
CA VAL A 261 -54.44 -58.03 14.24
C VAL A 261 -55.67 -57.79 15.13
N PRO A 262 -56.78 -58.52 14.90
CA PRO A 262 -57.88 -58.62 15.85
C PRO A 262 -57.42 -59.16 17.21
N LEU A 263 -57.49 -58.33 18.26
CA LEU A 263 -57.16 -58.70 19.64
C LEU A 263 -58.35 -59.37 20.35
N SER A 264 -59.54 -58.82 20.15
CA SER A 264 -60.80 -59.36 20.65
C SER A 264 -61.91 -58.98 19.68
N GLN A 265 -62.88 -59.87 19.42
CA GLN A 265 -64.01 -59.57 18.56
C GLN A 265 -65.24 -60.41 18.90
N THR A 266 -66.40 -59.80 18.78
CA THR A 266 -67.69 -60.50 18.73
C THR A 266 -68.16 -60.47 17.29
N SER A 267 -68.24 -61.64 16.62
CA SER A 267 -68.69 -61.76 15.23
C SER A 267 -70.02 -61.02 15.03
N GLY A 268 -70.13 -60.22 13.96
CA GLY A 268 -71.32 -59.41 13.70
C GLY A 268 -71.52 -58.16 14.56
N SER A 269 -70.68 -57.90 15.58
CA SER A 269 -70.95 -56.84 16.57
C SER A 269 -69.78 -55.90 16.89
N ASN A 270 -68.59 -56.39 17.24
CA ASN A 270 -67.51 -55.53 17.73
C ASN A 270 -66.11 -56.10 17.50
N LEU A 271 -65.12 -55.21 17.47
CA LEU A 271 -63.71 -55.52 17.26
C LEU A 271 -62.80 -54.56 18.03
N THR A 272 -61.92 -55.10 18.88
CA THR A 272 -60.69 -54.45 19.34
C THR A 272 -59.53 -54.97 18.49
N PHE A 273 -58.70 -54.08 17.95
CA PHE A 273 -57.61 -54.43 17.04
C PHE A 273 -56.32 -53.65 17.36
N LEU A 274 -55.20 -54.22 16.92
CA LEU A 274 -53.89 -53.57 16.85
C LEU A 274 -53.48 -53.45 15.38
N GLU A 275 -53.14 -52.25 14.89
CA GLU A 275 -52.46 -52.06 13.62
C GLU A 275 -51.04 -51.53 13.88
N GLY A 276 -50.04 -52.12 13.22
CA GLY A 276 -48.67 -51.62 13.22
C GLY A 276 -48.21 -51.34 11.79
N ARG A 277 -47.60 -50.19 11.55
CA ARG A 277 -46.97 -49.83 10.27
C ARG A 277 -45.52 -49.45 10.47
N LEU A 278 -44.65 -49.91 9.57
CA LEU A 278 -43.28 -49.43 9.43
C LEU A 278 -43.17 -48.75 8.06
N SER A 279 -42.57 -47.56 8.03
CA SER A 279 -42.50 -46.68 6.86
C SER A 279 -41.05 -46.28 6.60
N LEU A 280 -40.64 -46.26 5.33
CA LEU A 280 -39.30 -45.89 4.89
C LEU A 280 -39.39 -44.83 3.79
N SER A 281 -38.68 -43.72 3.96
CA SER A 281 -38.47 -42.70 2.91
C SER A 281 -37.70 -43.31 1.74
N THR A 282 -38.15 -43.07 0.50
CA THR A 282 -37.47 -43.59 -0.71
C THR A 282 -36.15 -42.90 -1.05
N GLU A 283 -35.99 -41.64 -0.63
CA GLU A 283 -34.80 -40.85 -0.92
C GLU A 283 -33.75 -41.10 0.17
N ASP A 284 -33.95 -40.55 1.37
CA ASP A 284 -32.95 -40.60 2.45
C ASP A 284 -32.90 -41.92 3.24
N SER A 285 -33.71 -42.93 2.90
CA SER A 285 -33.88 -44.16 3.70
C SER A 285 -34.29 -43.94 5.17
N ASN A 286 -34.83 -42.77 5.51
CA ASN A 286 -35.30 -42.43 6.85
C ASN A 286 -36.47 -43.32 7.30
N LEU A 287 -36.34 -43.84 8.52
CA LEU A 287 -37.34 -44.73 9.12
C LEU A 287 -38.39 -43.94 9.92
N GLY A 288 -39.63 -44.41 9.83
CA GLY A 288 -40.71 -44.05 10.73
C GLY A 288 -41.63 -45.24 10.96
N GLY A 289 -42.59 -45.11 11.85
CA GLY A 289 -43.56 -46.15 12.13
C GLY A 289 -44.67 -45.69 13.06
N ASN A 290 -45.73 -46.47 13.13
CA ASN A 290 -46.82 -46.23 14.06
C ASN A 290 -47.43 -47.53 14.60
N LEU A 291 -48.03 -47.41 15.78
CA LEU A 291 -48.73 -48.46 16.49
C LEU A 291 -50.08 -47.93 16.96
N VAL A 292 -51.17 -48.56 16.49
CA VAL A 292 -52.54 -48.10 16.67
C VAL A 292 -53.35 -49.15 17.40
N LEU A 293 -53.93 -48.79 18.55
CA LEU A 293 -54.90 -49.59 19.29
C LEU A 293 -56.29 -48.99 19.05
N GLY A 294 -57.19 -49.75 18.43
CA GLY A 294 -58.53 -49.28 18.09
C GLY A 294 -59.65 -50.20 18.56
N HIS A 295 -60.84 -49.63 18.74
CA HIS A 295 -62.07 -50.35 19.05
C HIS A 295 -63.22 -49.87 18.16
N ARG A 296 -64.04 -50.80 17.69
CA ARG A 296 -65.17 -50.57 16.78
C ARG A 296 -66.38 -51.39 17.19
N VAL A 297 -67.57 -50.81 17.01
CA VAL A 297 -68.87 -51.43 17.24
C VAL A 297 -69.74 -51.21 16.00
N TYR A 298 -70.36 -52.28 15.49
CA TYR A 298 -71.38 -52.22 14.46
C TYR A 298 -72.76 -52.04 15.09
N ASN A 299 -73.47 -51.00 14.68
CA ASN A 299 -74.87 -50.76 15.01
C ASN A 299 -75.73 -51.16 13.80
N ALA A 300 -76.53 -52.21 13.98
CA ALA A 300 -77.41 -52.75 12.93
C ALA A 300 -78.64 -51.85 12.65
N GLU A 301 -79.20 -51.18 13.66
CA GLU A 301 -80.36 -50.28 13.49
C GLU A 301 -80.03 -49.08 12.61
N ALA A 302 -78.80 -48.56 12.74
CA ALA A 302 -78.29 -47.46 11.93
C ALA A 302 -77.60 -47.92 10.63
N ASN A 303 -77.30 -49.22 10.49
CA ASN A 303 -76.33 -49.78 9.56
C ASN A 303 -75.02 -48.95 9.47
N ARG A 304 -74.29 -48.86 10.60
CA ARG A 304 -73.00 -48.14 10.70
C ARG A 304 -72.01 -48.85 11.62
N VAL A 305 -70.73 -48.78 11.29
CA VAL A 305 -69.64 -49.00 12.26
C VAL A 305 -69.30 -47.66 12.91
N LEU A 306 -69.33 -47.60 14.24
CA LEU A 306 -68.74 -46.53 15.04
C LEU A 306 -67.40 -47.01 15.59
N GLY A 307 -66.37 -46.18 15.53
CA GLY A 307 -65.03 -46.54 15.96
C GLY A 307 -64.23 -45.39 16.56
N GLY A 308 -63.21 -45.76 17.31
CA GLY A 308 -62.18 -44.84 17.77
C GLY A 308 -60.85 -45.55 18.01
N TYR A 309 -59.76 -44.79 17.98
CA TYR A 309 -58.41 -45.32 18.18
C TYR A 309 -57.51 -44.37 18.97
N ILE A 310 -56.46 -44.92 19.56
CA ILE A 310 -55.25 -44.22 19.98
C ILE A 310 -54.05 -44.77 19.21
N ALA A 311 -53.14 -43.90 18.81
CA ALA A 311 -51.94 -44.21 18.07
C ALA A 311 -50.71 -43.61 18.75
N PHE A 312 -49.58 -44.32 18.66
CA PHE A 312 -48.25 -43.76 18.88
C PHE A 312 -47.50 -43.77 17.56
N ASP A 313 -46.93 -42.63 17.19
CA ASP A 313 -46.21 -42.39 15.95
C ASP A 313 -44.77 -42.00 16.24
N ASN A 314 -43.85 -42.44 15.37
CA ASN A 314 -42.46 -42.02 15.33
C ASN A 314 -42.05 -41.72 13.87
N ARG A 315 -41.27 -40.65 13.68
CA ARG A 315 -40.70 -40.28 12.37
C ARG A 315 -39.30 -39.70 12.52
N SER A 316 -38.32 -40.28 11.83
CA SER A 316 -37.09 -39.59 11.47
C SER A 316 -37.30 -38.72 10.22
N THR A 317 -36.62 -37.57 10.20
CA THR A 317 -36.42 -36.70 9.02
C THR A 317 -34.99 -36.79 8.47
N GLY A 318 -34.10 -37.51 9.15
CA GLY A 318 -32.66 -37.55 8.88
C GLY A 318 -31.89 -36.70 9.87
N ASN A 319 -32.30 -35.43 10.01
CA ASN A 319 -31.70 -34.50 10.95
C ASN A 319 -32.34 -34.60 12.35
N SER A 320 -33.68 -34.67 12.37
CA SER A 320 -34.50 -34.69 13.58
C SER A 320 -35.28 -36.00 13.75
N THR A 321 -35.70 -36.31 14.97
CA THR A 321 -36.65 -37.41 15.23
C THR A 321 -37.77 -36.97 16.15
N PHE A 322 -39.01 -37.18 15.71
CA PHE A 322 -40.22 -36.77 16.42
C PHE A 322 -41.06 -37.97 16.82
N ASN A 323 -41.83 -37.79 17.89
CA ASN A 323 -42.81 -38.75 18.39
C ASN A 323 -44.14 -38.02 18.59
N GLN A 324 -45.26 -38.73 18.44
CA GLN A 324 -46.59 -38.11 18.48
C GLN A 324 -47.64 -39.12 18.98
N ILE A 325 -48.66 -38.63 19.68
CA ILE A 325 -49.87 -39.41 19.96
C ILE A 325 -50.96 -38.94 19.00
N GLY A 326 -51.53 -39.89 18.26
CA GLY A 326 -52.75 -39.69 17.50
C GLY A 326 -53.96 -40.21 18.27
N VAL A 327 -55.09 -39.51 18.18
CA VAL A 327 -56.42 -40.07 18.54
C VAL A 327 -57.37 -39.81 17.38
N GLY A 328 -58.40 -40.63 17.23
CA GLY A 328 -59.40 -40.38 16.19
C GLY A 328 -60.71 -41.12 16.41
N PHE A 329 -61.76 -40.64 15.76
CA PHE A 329 -63.08 -41.24 15.71
C PHE A 329 -63.50 -41.48 14.25
N GLU A 330 -64.36 -42.47 14.03
CA GLU A 330 -64.95 -42.74 12.73
C GLU A 330 -66.40 -43.22 12.82
N SER A 331 -67.20 -42.84 11.84
CA SER A 331 -68.57 -43.32 11.63
C SER A 331 -68.71 -43.78 10.19
N LEU A 332 -68.58 -45.08 9.96
CA LEU A 332 -68.54 -45.71 8.63
C LEU A 332 -69.91 -46.29 8.27
N GLY A 333 -70.53 -45.82 7.19
CA GLY A 333 -71.72 -46.42 6.60
C GLY A 333 -71.47 -46.94 5.19
N GLU A 334 -72.52 -47.42 4.52
CA GLU A 334 -72.43 -47.84 3.12
C GLU A 334 -72.21 -46.63 2.20
N SER A 335 -73.17 -45.70 2.18
CA SER A 335 -73.24 -44.57 1.26
C SER A 335 -72.37 -43.38 1.69
N TRP A 336 -72.21 -43.14 2.99
CA TRP A 336 -71.45 -42.01 3.53
C TRP A 336 -70.74 -42.32 4.85
N GLU A 337 -69.63 -41.64 5.10
CA GLU A 337 -68.83 -41.74 6.32
C GLU A 337 -68.27 -40.38 6.77
N VAL A 338 -67.92 -40.27 8.05
CA VAL A 338 -67.18 -39.14 8.61
C VAL A 338 -66.06 -39.69 9.50
N ARG A 339 -64.89 -39.07 9.45
CA ARG A 339 -63.74 -39.34 10.30
C ARG A 339 -63.17 -38.04 10.84
N GLY A 340 -62.71 -38.04 12.08
CA GLY A 340 -62.00 -36.91 12.66
C GLY A 340 -60.86 -37.39 13.54
N ASN A 341 -59.68 -36.80 13.36
CA ASN A 341 -58.46 -37.17 14.06
C ASN A 341 -57.83 -35.94 14.72
N ALA A 342 -57.04 -36.17 15.78
CA ALA A 342 -56.19 -35.19 16.43
C ALA A 342 -54.79 -35.79 16.67
N TYR A 343 -53.76 -34.96 16.58
CA TYR A 343 -52.36 -35.37 16.61
C TYR A 343 -51.56 -34.42 17.53
N VAL A 344 -50.89 -34.97 18.53
CA VAL A 344 -50.15 -34.21 19.56
C VAL A 344 -48.70 -34.71 19.63
N PRO A 345 -47.73 -33.95 19.08
CA PRO A 345 -46.30 -34.21 19.23
C PRO A 345 -45.85 -34.31 20.69
N LEU A 346 -44.78 -35.06 20.94
CA LEU A 346 -44.21 -35.33 22.27
C LEU A 346 -42.71 -35.04 22.34
N GLY A 347 -42.25 -34.61 23.51
CA GLY A 347 -40.82 -34.39 23.79
C GLY A 347 -40.33 -33.06 23.21
N ASN A 348 -39.15 -33.06 22.59
CA ASN A 348 -38.66 -31.87 21.90
C ASN A 348 -39.31 -31.75 20.51
N THR A 349 -40.28 -30.86 20.39
CA THR A 349 -41.09 -30.67 19.17
C THR A 349 -40.45 -29.75 18.14
N ARG A 350 -39.36 -29.03 18.46
CA ARG A 350 -38.57 -28.22 17.53
C ARG A 350 -37.08 -28.53 17.65
N GLN A 351 -36.45 -28.98 16.58
CA GLN A 351 -35.06 -29.47 16.57
C GLN A 351 -34.24 -28.70 15.54
N LEU A 352 -32.99 -28.37 15.87
CA LEU A 352 -32.05 -27.73 14.92
C LEU A 352 -31.54 -28.79 13.95
N ALA A 353 -31.77 -28.58 12.66
CA ALA A 353 -31.41 -29.50 11.59
C ALA A 353 -30.07 -29.13 10.93
N ALA A 354 -29.79 -27.83 10.75
CA ALA A 354 -28.52 -27.34 10.22
C ALA A 354 -28.20 -25.91 10.71
N GLU A 355 -26.91 -25.57 10.72
CA GLU A 355 -26.40 -24.23 10.96
C GLU A 355 -25.32 -23.91 9.91
N THR A 356 -25.25 -22.67 9.42
CA THR A 356 -24.29 -22.24 8.39
C THR A 356 -23.95 -20.77 8.55
N ILE A 357 -22.67 -20.41 8.40
CA ILE A 357 -22.16 -19.04 8.44
C ILE A 357 -21.68 -18.65 7.04
N ALA A 358 -21.99 -17.43 6.61
CA ALA A 358 -21.47 -16.84 5.37
C ALA A 358 -20.94 -15.42 5.63
N ASP A 359 -19.72 -15.14 5.19
CA ASP A 359 -19.14 -13.80 5.22
C ASP A 359 -19.80 -12.90 4.16
N LEU A 360 -20.41 -11.79 4.59
CA LEU A 360 -21.05 -10.81 3.70
C LEU A 360 -20.11 -9.66 3.32
N GLY A 361 -19.13 -9.35 4.17
CA GLY A 361 -18.12 -8.33 3.89
C GLY A 361 -17.27 -7.96 5.09
N THR A 362 -16.13 -7.34 4.81
CA THR A 362 -15.23 -6.74 5.79
C THR A 362 -14.98 -5.30 5.40
N SER A 363 -14.99 -4.39 6.38
CA SER A 363 -14.61 -2.98 6.20
C SER A 363 -13.67 -2.53 7.30
N THR A 364 -12.81 -1.57 7.00
CA THR A 364 -11.89 -0.93 7.96
C THR A 364 -12.25 0.54 8.14
N SER A 365 -12.06 1.07 9.35
CA SER A 365 -12.08 2.51 9.61
C SER A 365 -10.86 3.22 9.03
N ASP A 366 -10.90 4.54 9.05
CA ASP A 366 -9.68 5.36 9.06
C ASP A 366 -8.75 4.90 10.22
N PRO A 367 -7.42 5.06 10.07
CA PRO A 367 -6.46 4.63 11.08
C PRO A 367 -6.43 5.60 12.27
N PHE A 368 -6.19 5.05 13.47
CA PHE A 368 -6.04 5.80 14.71
C PHE A 368 -4.89 5.20 15.55
N PHE A 369 -4.34 5.97 16.48
CA PHE A 369 -3.35 5.45 17.42
C PHE A 369 -4.02 4.83 18.65
N GLN A 370 -3.46 3.73 19.15
CA GLN A 370 -3.78 3.16 20.45
C GLN A 370 -2.50 2.60 21.09
N ASP A 371 -2.27 2.90 22.37
CA ASP A 371 -1.02 2.56 23.07
C ASP A 371 0.21 3.07 22.28
N ASN A 372 1.08 2.16 21.84
CA ASN A 372 2.25 2.45 20.99
C ASN A 372 2.02 2.03 19.52
N PHE A 373 0.78 1.82 19.07
CA PHE A 373 0.48 1.21 17.77
C PHE A 373 -0.42 2.09 16.90
N LEU A 374 -0.25 1.97 15.58
CA LEU A 374 -1.26 2.39 14.62
C LEU A 374 -2.29 1.27 14.44
N ALA A 375 -3.57 1.60 14.45
CA ALA A 375 -4.68 0.65 14.51
C ALA A 375 -5.82 1.03 13.55
N VAL A 376 -6.63 0.03 13.18
CA VAL A 376 -7.94 0.22 12.52
C VAL A 376 -9.00 -0.60 13.23
N THR A 377 -10.24 -0.11 13.18
CA THR A 377 -11.43 -0.91 13.49
C THR A 377 -11.76 -1.74 12.26
N ARG A 378 -11.75 -3.06 12.39
CA ARG A 378 -12.25 -4.01 11.39
C ARG A 378 -13.67 -4.42 11.75
N ASN A 379 -14.64 -4.06 10.91
CA ASN A 379 -16.01 -4.55 11.01
C ASN A 379 -16.20 -5.72 10.05
N GLN A 380 -16.48 -6.90 10.60
CA GLN A 380 -16.79 -8.12 9.85
C GLN A 380 -18.30 -8.39 9.94
N GLN A 381 -18.98 -8.52 8.80
CA GLN A 381 -20.41 -8.86 8.75
C GLN A 381 -20.59 -10.29 8.27
N GLN A 382 -21.28 -11.10 9.08
CA GLN A 382 -21.56 -12.50 8.83
C GLN A 382 -23.06 -12.77 8.93
N GLN A 383 -23.59 -13.59 8.03
CA GLN A 383 -24.94 -14.12 8.13
C GLN A 383 -24.91 -15.53 8.71
N LEU A 384 -25.56 -15.70 9.85
CA LEU A 384 -25.79 -16.99 10.50
C LEU A 384 -27.19 -17.48 10.12
N ASN A 385 -27.26 -18.59 9.39
CA ASN A 385 -28.51 -19.23 9.01
C ASN A 385 -28.70 -20.53 9.80
N ARG A 386 -29.85 -20.66 10.48
CA ARG A 386 -30.26 -21.84 11.23
C ARG A 386 -31.52 -22.44 10.61
N ARG A 387 -31.46 -23.72 10.23
CA ARG A 387 -32.62 -24.50 9.79
C ARG A 387 -33.16 -25.31 10.97
N PHE A 388 -34.43 -25.11 11.31
CA PHE A 388 -35.15 -25.91 12.30
C PHE A 388 -36.21 -26.77 11.62
N GLU A 389 -36.51 -27.90 12.25
CA GLU A 389 -37.63 -28.77 11.89
C GLU A 389 -38.59 -28.83 13.09
N ALA A 390 -39.88 -28.60 12.86
CA ALA A 390 -40.88 -28.50 13.91
C ALA A 390 -42.05 -29.47 13.68
N ALA A 391 -42.27 -30.40 14.61
CA ALA A 391 -43.41 -31.31 14.55
C ALA A 391 -44.71 -30.59 14.95
N MET A 392 -45.71 -30.64 14.08
CA MET A 392 -46.95 -29.89 14.26
C MET A 392 -47.98 -30.65 15.10
N THR A 393 -48.61 -29.95 16.03
CA THR A 393 -49.91 -30.32 16.62
C THR A 393 -50.98 -30.10 15.56
N GLY A 394 -52.04 -30.91 15.52
CA GLY A 394 -53.12 -30.64 14.57
C GLY A 394 -54.34 -31.55 14.66
N VAL A 395 -55.31 -31.24 13.82
CA VAL A 395 -56.58 -31.98 13.66
C VAL A 395 -56.95 -32.07 12.20
N ASP A 396 -57.62 -33.16 11.79
CA ASP A 396 -58.27 -33.24 10.48
C ASP A 396 -59.66 -33.87 10.55
N LEU A 397 -60.60 -33.33 9.79
CA LEU A 397 -62.00 -33.76 9.71
C LEU A 397 -62.37 -34.00 8.25
N GLU A 398 -62.68 -35.26 7.90
CA GLU A 398 -62.94 -35.69 6.52
C GLU A 398 -64.31 -36.39 6.44
N ALA A 399 -65.16 -35.91 5.52
CA ALA A 399 -66.43 -36.54 5.14
C ALA A 399 -66.29 -37.24 3.78
N GLY A 400 -66.87 -38.43 3.66
CA GLY A 400 -66.75 -39.28 2.46
C GLY A 400 -68.08 -39.83 1.97
N VAL A 401 -68.18 -40.05 0.66
CA VAL A 401 -69.34 -40.65 -0.02
C VAL A 401 -68.91 -41.75 -1.01
N LYS A 402 -69.74 -42.80 -1.12
CA LYS A 402 -69.60 -43.87 -2.13
C LYS A 402 -70.09 -43.34 -3.48
N LEU A 403 -69.17 -43.15 -4.42
CA LEU A 403 -69.44 -42.64 -5.77
C LEU A 403 -69.87 -43.75 -6.74
N ALA A 404 -69.29 -44.95 -6.61
CA ALA A 404 -69.64 -46.12 -7.41
C ALA A 404 -69.26 -47.42 -6.68
N SER A 405 -69.87 -48.54 -7.10
CA SER A 405 -69.38 -49.89 -6.78
C SER A 405 -68.43 -50.38 -7.89
N LEU A 406 -67.33 -51.03 -7.51
CA LEU A 406 -66.33 -51.56 -8.44
C LEU A 406 -66.34 -53.09 -8.38
N GLY A 407 -66.96 -53.73 -9.38
CA GLY A 407 -67.13 -55.18 -9.39
C GLY A 407 -68.06 -55.68 -8.26
N GLN A 408 -67.71 -56.80 -7.64
CA GLN A 408 -68.55 -57.48 -6.62
C GLN A 408 -68.19 -57.15 -5.16
N THR A 409 -67.00 -56.60 -4.88
CA THR A 409 -66.54 -56.32 -3.50
C THR A 409 -65.83 -54.96 -3.34
N GLY A 410 -65.58 -54.27 -4.46
CA GLY A 410 -64.90 -52.99 -4.51
C GLY A 410 -65.85 -51.79 -4.52
N ASP A 411 -65.31 -50.61 -4.22
CA ASP A 411 -66.00 -49.33 -4.28
C ASP A 411 -65.05 -48.19 -4.70
N LEU A 412 -65.63 -47.13 -5.25
CA LEU A 412 -65.00 -45.84 -5.47
C LEU A 412 -65.62 -44.86 -4.47
N ARG A 413 -64.78 -44.20 -3.67
CA ARG A 413 -65.19 -43.19 -2.68
C ARG A 413 -64.54 -41.85 -2.98
N GLY A 414 -65.30 -40.79 -2.76
CA GLY A 414 -64.82 -39.40 -2.81
C GLY A 414 -64.97 -38.77 -1.43
N TYR A 415 -63.97 -37.98 -1.04
CA TYR A 415 -63.87 -37.36 0.26
C TYR A 415 -63.51 -35.88 0.14
N ALA A 416 -63.99 -35.08 1.09
CA ALA A 416 -63.61 -33.69 1.29
C ALA A 416 -63.50 -33.41 2.80
N GLY A 417 -62.53 -32.58 3.19
CA GLY A 417 -62.25 -32.28 4.59
C GLY A 417 -61.40 -31.05 4.78
N LEU A 418 -61.30 -30.63 6.04
CA LEU A 418 -60.43 -29.56 6.51
C LEU A 418 -59.39 -30.12 7.47
N TYR A 419 -58.24 -29.48 7.55
CA TYR A 419 -57.21 -29.75 8.55
C TYR A 419 -56.67 -28.45 9.12
N TYR A 420 -56.23 -28.50 10.37
CA TYR A 420 -55.57 -27.41 11.08
C TYR A 420 -54.27 -27.96 11.69
N TYR A 421 -53.16 -27.25 11.53
CA TYR A 421 -51.89 -27.55 12.19
C TYR A 421 -51.26 -26.31 12.82
N ASP A 422 -50.48 -26.50 13.87
CA ASP A 422 -49.79 -25.49 14.67
C ASP A 422 -48.42 -26.04 15.10
N ALA A 423 -47.36 -25.22 15.03
CA ALA A 423 -46.01 -25.62 15.40
C ALA A 423 -45.21 -24.48 16.05
N PRO A 424 -44.32 -24.78 17.02
CA PRO A 424 -43.45 -23.76 17.59
C PRO A 424 -42.54 -23.13 16.53
N GLY A 425 -42.64 -21.81 16.37
CA GLY A 425 -41.82 -21.03 15.43
C GLY A 425 -42.45 -20.73 14.07
N SER A 426 -43.72 -21.11 13.84
CA SER A 426 -44.48 -20.73 12.63
C SER A 426 -45.92 -20.35 12.95
N ASP A 427 -46.62 -19.74 11.98
CA ASP A 427 -48.02 -19.36 12.07
C ASP A 427 -48.96 -20.59 11.96
N GLU A 428 -50.19 -20.45 12.46
CA GLU A 428 -51.23 -21.49 12.37
C GLU A 428 -51.70 -21.77 10.92
N VAL A 429 -51.91 -23.03 10.59
CA VAL A 429 -52.11 -23.53 9.23
C VAL A 429 -53.48 -24.17 9.06
N LEU A 430 -54.46 -23.43 8.54
CA LEU A 430 -55.75 -23.97 8.09
C LEU A 430 -55.69 -24.37 6.61
N GLY A 431 -56.02 -25.62 6.32
CA GLY A 431 -56.01 -26.19 4.97
C GLY A 431 -57.23 -27.03 4.62
N TRP A 432 -57.38 -27.35 3.34
CA TRP A 432 -58.41 -28.26 2.84
C TRP A 432 -57.80 -29.44 2.09
N ARG A 433 -58.47 -30.59 2.17
CA ARG A 433 -58.10 -31.83 1.45
C ARG A 433 -59.32 -32.40 0.74
N THR A 434 -59.14 -32.79 -0.52
CA THR A 434 -60.05 -33.67 -1.25
C THR A 434 -59.33 -34.95 -1.63
N ARG A 435 -60.06 -36.05 -1.75
CA ARG A 435 -59.46 -37.37 -1.98
C ARG A 435 -60.40 -38.29 -2.74
N LEU A 436 -59.87 -39.02 -3.71
CA LEU A 436 -60.53 -40.15 -4.36
C LEU A 436 -59.84 -41.44 -3.92
N GLU A 437 -60.61 -42.46 -3.59
CA GLU A 437 -60.12 -43.79 -3.24
C GLU A 437 -60.88 -44.85 -4.04
N ALA A 438 -60.20 -45.49 -4.97
CA ALA A 438 -60.70 -46.64 -5.70
C ALA A 438 -60.19 -47.92 -5.04
N ARG A 439 -61.10 -48.86 -4.78
CA ARG A 439 -60.77 -50.23 -4.37
C ARG A 439 -61.26 -51.20 -5.45
N PRO A 440 -60.49 -51.46 -6.53
CA PRO A 440 -60.95 -52.31 -7.63
C PRO A 440 -61.17 -53.77 -7.20
N THR A 441 -60.45 -54.19 -6.16
CA THR A 441 -60.72 -55.40 -5.39
C THR A 441 -60.63 -55.06 -3.91
N ASP A 442 -61.16 -55.94 -3.08
CA ASP A 442 -61.02 -55.91 -1.62
C ASP A 442 -59.56 -56.12 -1.10
N THR A 443 -58.61 -56.39 -2.01
CA THR A 443 -57.17 -56.55 -1.68
C THR A 443 -56.30 -55.41 -2.22
N LEU A 444 -56.85 -54.46 -2.97
CA LEU A 444 -56.09 -53.39 -3.65
C LEU A 444 -56.77 -52.03 -3.43
N ARG A 445 -55.99 -51.05 -2.93
CA ARG A 445 -56.38 -49.66 -2.72
C ARG A 445 -55.54 -48.76 -3.63
N LEU A 446 -56.20 -47.88 -4.38
CA LEU A 446 -55.61 -46.81 -5.17
C LEU A 446 -56.20 -45.49 -4.66
N GLY A 447 -55.38 -44.55 -4.22
CA GLY A 447 -55.83 -43.26 -3.68
C GLY A 447 -55.13 -42.09 -4.36
N LEU A 448 -55.88 -41.02 -4.60
CA LEU A 448 -55.38 -39.74 -5.11
C LEU A 448 -55.92 -38.63 -4.20
N ALA A 449 -55.05 -37.86 -3.56
CA ALA A 449 -55.41 -36.74 -2.70
C ALA A 449 -54.87 -35.42 -3.26
N LEU A 450 -55.69 -34.39 -3.22
CA LEU A 450 -55.32 -33.00 -3.52
C LEU A 450 -55.60 -32.16 -2.28
N SER A 451 -54.59 -31.47 -1.77
CA SER A 451 -54.71 -30.54 -0.65
C SER A 451 -54.04 -29.20 -0.93
N ASN A 452 -54.48 -28.15 -0.24
CA ASN A 452 -53.80 -26.86 -0.26
C ASN A 452 -53.98 -26.11 1.07
N ASP A 453 -52.87 -25.54 1.54
CA ASP A 453 -52.76 -24.59 2.65
C ASP A 453 -51.66 -23.55 2.36
N ALA A 454 -51.35 -22.68 3.32
CA ALA A 454 -50.39 -21.59 3.15
C ALA A 454 -48.91 -22.00 3.32
N THR A 455 -48.62 -23.13 3.97
CA THR A 455 -47.27 -23.53 4.40
C THR A 455 -46.72 -24.64 3.51
N PHE A 456 -47.52 -25.68 3.26
CA PHE A 456 -47.15 -26.80 2.38
C PHE A 456 -47.60 -26.57 0.93
N GLY A 457 -48.50 -25.60 0.67
CA GLY A 457 -48.98 -25.27 -0.67
C GLY A 457 -49.84 -26.36 -1.31
N THR A 458 -49.96 -26.33 -2.64
CA THR A 458 -50.77 -27.31 -3.39
C THR A 458 -50.01 -28.64 -3.53
N ASN A 459 -50.54 -29.70 -2.91
CA ASN A 459 -49.95 -31.04 -2.93
C ASN A 459 -50.88 -32.05 -3.62
N LEU A 460 -50.32 -32.89 -4.51
CA LEU A 460 -51.04 -33.96 -5.20
C LEU A 460 -50.38 -35.32 -4.90
N VAL A 461 -50.98 -36.06 -3.97
CA VAL A 461 -50.44 -37.33 -3.44
C VAL A 461 -51.13 -38.52 -4.10
N LEU A 462 -50.35 -39.39 -4.74
CA LEU A 462 -50.78 -40.71 -5.21
C LEU A 462 -50.41 -41.76 -4.17
N SER A 463 -51.32 -42.71 -3.91
CA SER A 463 -51.08 -43.86 -3.03
C SER A 463 -51.54 -45.17 -3.68
N VAL A 464 -50.75 -46.22 -3.52
CA VAL A 464 -51.03 -47.56 -4.02
C VAL A 464 -50.71 -48.55 -2.91
N GLY A 465 -51.69 -49.33 -2.46
CA GLY A 465 -51.46 -50.32 -1.40
C GLY A 465 -52.30 -51.57 -1.54
N ALA A 466 -51.80 -52.68 -1.01
CA ALA A 466 -52.46 -53.98 -1.06
C ALA A 466 -52.49 -54.63 0.33
N ASN A 467 -53.53 -55.42 0.60
CA ASN A 467 -53.75 -56.14 1.86
C ASN A 467 -54.22 -57.57 1.61
N PHE A 468 -53.73 -58.52 2.40
CA PHE A 468 -54.05 -59.94 2.30
C PHE A 468 -54.22 -60.57 3.71
N PRO A 469 -55.31 -61.32 3.96
CA PRO A 469 -56.56 -61.32 3.19
C PRO A 469 -57.22 -59.92 3.17
N GLY A 470 -58.19 -59.75 2.26
CA GLY A 470 -59.05 -58.57 2.26
C GLY A 470 -60.14 -58.61 3.35
N THR A 471 -60.98 -57.58 3.38
CA THR A 471 -62.01 -57.33 4.40
C THR A 471 -63.43 -57.79 4.03
N ARG A 472 -63.73 -57.93 2.74
CA ARG A 472 -65.06 -58.09 2.13
C ARG A 472 -65.08 -59.33 1.22
N LEU A 473 -65.63 -60.42 1.76
CA LEU A 473 -65.87 -61.65 0.99
C LEU A 473 -66.87 -61.41 -0.16
N ARG A 474 -66.89 -62.30 -1.15
CA ARG A 474 -67.87 -62.22 -2.26
C ARG A 474 -69.24 -62.72 -1.79
N GLY A 475 -70.31 -62.04 -2.22
CA GLY A 475 -71.69 -62.45 -1.95
C GLY A 475 -72.36 -61.81 -0.73
N LEU A 476 -71.66 -60.91 -0.03
CA LEU A 476 -72.20 -60.16 1.11
C LEU A 476 -73.32 -59.19 0.71
N SER A 477 -74.40 -59.17 1.50
CA SER A 477 -75.48 -58.17 1.44
C SER A 477 -74.99 -56.74 1.78
N GLN A 478 -75.86 -55.73 1.64
CA GLN A 478 -75.49 -54.33 1.91
C GLN A 478 -75.08 -54.10 3.37
N ASP A 479 -75.81 -54.68 4.33
CA ASP A 479 -75.52 -54.60 5.75
C ASP A 479 -74.19 -55.33 6.08
N GLU A 480 -73.97 -56.50 5.48
CA GLU A 480 -72.70 -57.23 5.59
C GLU A 480 -71.51 -56.48 4.97
N GLN A 481 -71.72 -55.69 3.92
CA GLN A 481 -70.68 -54.84 3.33
C GLN A 481 -70.28 -53.67 4.24
N VAL A 482 -71.16 -53.20 5.13
CA VAL A 482 -70.83 -52.22 6.18
C VAL A 482 -70.19 -52.92 7.38
N LEU A 483 -70.71 -54.07 7.80
CA LEU A 483 -70.11 -54.91 8.84
C LEU A 483 -68.66 -55.30 8.51
N ALA A 484 -68.36 -55.60 7.24
CA ALA A 484 -67.01 -55.85 6.75
C ALA A 484 -66.03 -54.70 7.01
N ARG A 485 -66.53 -53.46 7.11
CA ARG A 485 -65.70 -52.27 7.37
C ARG A 485 -65.09 -52.26 8.77
N LEU A 486 -65.53 -53.14 9.67
CA LEU A 486 -64.83 -53.45 10.93
C LEU A 486 -63.33 -53.76 10.70
N GLY A 487 -62.95 -54.35 9.56
CA GLY A 487 -61.56 -54.74 9.26
C GLY A 487 -60.68 -53.69 8.55
N GLU A 488 -61.21 -52.53 8.14
CA GLU A 488 -60.44 -51.50 7.39
C GLU A 488 -59.32 -50.86 8.24
N SER A 489 -58.24 -50.37 7.63
CA SER A 489 -57.28 -49.51 8.37
C SER A 489 -57.99 -48.22 8.81
N PRO A 490 -57.70 -47.68 10.01
CA PRO A 490 -58.05 -46.30 10.35
C PRO A 490 -57.45 -45.32 9.33
N GLN A 491 -58.26 -44.43 8.77
CA GLN A 491 -57.81 -43.44 7.80
C GLN A 491 -57.46 -42.13 8.51
N ARG A 492 -56.18 -41.78 8.46
CA ARG A 492 -55.54 -40.67 9.17
C ARG A 492 -54.28 -40.23 8.43
N ASN A 493 -53.71 -39.07 8.78
CA ASN A 493 -52.30 -38.85 8.46
C ASN A 493 -51.45 -39.79 9.33
N ALA A 494 -50.61 -40.59 8.69
CA ALA A 494 -49.77 -41.61 9.31
C ALA A 494 -48.30 -41.19 9.44
N ASN A 495 -47.94 -40.05 8.85
CA ASN A 495 -46.68 -39.35 9.05
C ASN A 495 -46.92 -38.21 10.03
N ILE A 496 -46.02 -38.03 11.00
CA ILE A 496 -45.98 -36.81 11.83
C ILE A 496 -45.76 -35.64 10.87
N VAL A 497 -46.63 -34.63 10.88
CA VAL A 497 -46.45 -33.42 10.06
C VAL A 497 -45.27 -32.63 10.63
N VAL A 498 -44.31 -32.28 9.77
CA VAL A 498 -43.13 -31.50 10.13
C VAL A 498 -43.05 -30.28 9.22
N ASP A 499 -42.90 -29.12 9.84
CA ASP A 499 -42.60 -27.83 9.21
C ASP A 499 -41.09 -27.59 9.17
N GLU A 500 -40.58 -26.91 8.14
CA GLU A 500 -39.15 -26.61 7.96
C GLU A 500 -38.94 -25.09 7.94
N GLN A 501 -38.25 -24.59 8.96
CA GLN A 501 -38.16 -23.17 9.28
C GLN A 501 -36.70 -22.71 9.12
N VAL A 502 -36.48 -21.51 8.58
CA VAL A 502 -35.15 -20.91 8.46
C VAL A 502 -35.13 -19.58 9.21
N GLU A 503 -34.23 -19.49 10.20
CA GLU A 503 -33.89 -18.26 10.90
C GLU A 503 -32.58 -17.70 10.34
N SER A 504 -32.53 -16.38 10.13
CA SER A 504 -31.33 -15.67 9.67
C SER A 504 -30.98 -14.56 10.65
N GLU A 505 -29.78 -14.62 11.21
CA GLU A 505 -29.23 -13.64 12.15
C GLU A 505 -28.01 -12.94 11.51
N LEU A 506 -27.94 -11.61 11.61
CA LEU A 506 -26.79 -10.83 11.15
C LEU A 506 -25.86 -10.56 12.32
N LEU A 507 -24.70 -11.21 12.31
CA LEU A 507 -23.62 -10.97 13.25
C LEU A 507 -22.71 -9.88 12.69
N THR A 508 -22.43 -8.86 13.50
CA THR A 508 -21.39 -7.86 13.19
C THR A 508 -20.34 -7.90 14.29
N THR A 509 -19.13 -8.33 13.95
CA THR A 509 -17.98 -8.38 14.86
C THR A 509 -17.11 -7.15 14.60
N GLN A 510 -16.76 -6.44 15.67
CA GLN A 510 -15.92 -5.24 15.61
C GLN A 510 -14.61 -5.51 16.36
N ASP A 511 -13.54 -5.73 15.61
CA ASP A 511 -12.20 -6.02 16.15
C ASP A 511 -11.28 -4.81 15.96
N THR A 512 -10.40 -4.54 16.92
CA THR A 512 -9.27 -3.61 16.70
C THR A 512 -8.07 -4.39 16.19
N VAL A 513 -7.49 -3.94 15.07
CA VAL A 513 -6.34 -4.57 14.42
C VAL A 513 -5.22 -3.55 14.31
N PHE A 514 -4.07 -3.84 14.93
CA PHE A 514 -2.86 -3.05 14.73
C PHE A 514 -2.32 -3.30 13.31
N VAL A 515 -1.95 -2.25 12.59
CA VAL A 515 -1.51 -2.37 11.19
C VAL A 515 -0.05 -2.82 11.08
N THR A 516 0.21 -3.72 10.15
CA THR A 516 1.45 -4.48 10.03
C THR A 516 2.44 -3.76 9.12
N ASN A 517 3.68 -3.63 9.58
CA ASN A 517 4.83 -3.20 8.79
C ASN A 517 5.19 -4.30 7.78
N PRO A 518 5.17 -4.02 6.46
CA PRO A 518 5.40 -5.03 5.42
C PRO A 518 6.83 -5.58 5.40
N ASN A 519 7.81 -4.84 5.94
CA ASN A 519 9.21 -5.23 5.96
C ASN A 519 9.56 -6.19 7.11
N THR A 520 8.81 -6.13 8.23
CA THR A 520 9.08 -6.94 9.43
C THR A 520 8.01 -7.99 9.72
N GLY A 521 6.80 -7.83 9.16
CA GLY A 521 5.64 -8.67 9.51
C GLY A 521 5.18 -8.48 10.96
N GLN A 522 5.56 -7.38 11.62
CA GLN A 522 5.12 -7.00 12.97
C GLN A 522 4.27 -5.72 12.91
N PRO A 523 3.40 -5.46 13.90
CA PRO A 523 2.69 -4.18 14.00
C PRO A 523 3.65 -2.99 14.04
N TRP A 524 3.28 -1.88 13.38
CA TRP A 524 4.02 -0.62 13.47
C TRP A 524 4.01 -0.09 14.91
N GLN A 525 5.19 0.06 15.50
CA GLN A 525 5.37 0.69 16.81
C GLN A 525 5.77 2.16 16.68
N LEU A 526 5.12 3.00 17.48
CA LEU A 526 5.36 4.43 17.59
C LEU A 526 5.65 4.82 19.04
N ARG A 527 6.64 5.70 19.23
CA ARG A 527 6.94 6.36 20.50
C ARG A 527 6.49 7.81 20.40
N HIS A 528 5.35 8.12 21.00
CA HIS A 528 4.71 9.44 20.91
C HIS A 528 5.39 10.45 21.84
N VAL A 529 5.80 11.58 21.27
CA VAL A 529 6.37 12.73 21.97
C VAL A 529 5.41 13.92 21.83
N ASN A 530 5.14 14.64 22.91
CA ASN A 530 4.41 15.91 22.87
C ASN A 530 5.20 16.96 23.67
N LEU A 531 5.93 17.81 22.96
CA LEU A 531 7.08 18.51 23.54
C LEU A 531 6.69 19.47 24.68
N GLY A 532 7.27 19.24 25.86
CA GLY A 532 6.99 19.98 27.09
C GLY A 532 5.58 19.79 27.68
N LEU A 533 4.72 18.97 27.06
CA LEU A 533 3.35 18.67 27.50
C LEU A 533 3.13 17.21 27.90
N GLY A 534 3.91 16.28 27.33
CA GLY A 534 3.89 14.88 27.73
C GLY A 534 4.41 14.67 29.15
N THR A 535 3.94 13.62 29.81
CA THR A 535 4.29 13.27 31.20
C THR A 535 4.37 11.75 31.41
N GLY A 536 4.48 10.97 30.34
CA GLY A 536 4.16 9.54 30.33
C GLY A 536 5.25 8.63 29.78
N ASN A 537 4.81 7.48 29.26
CA ASN A 537 5.66 6.35 28.85
C ASN A 537 5.92 6.29 27.33
N GLY A 538 5.34 7.20 26.53
CA GLY A 538 5.46 7.23 25.08
C GLY A 538 4.28 6.62 24.32
N THR A 539 3.18 6.22 24.98
CA THR A 539 1.92 5.93 24.27
C THR A 539 1.24 7.21 23.79
N VAL A 540 0.29 7.12 22.87
CA VAL A 540 -0.49 8.29 22.42
C VAL A 540 -1.32 8.93 23.54
N GLU A 541 -1.79 8.13 24.51
CA GLU A 541 -2.56 8.60 25.66
C GLU A 541 -1.65 9.23 26.73
N THR A 542 -0.40 8.79 26.82
CA THR A 542 0.59 9.30 27.78
C THR A 542 1.98 9.49 27.13
N PRO A 543 2.13 10.50 26.23
CA PRO A 543 3.38 10.73 25.49
C PRO A 543 4.52 11.22 26.38
N THR A 544 5.77 11.11 25.91
CA THR A 544 6.94 11.68 26.59
C THR A 544 7.01 13.20 26.44
N ALA A 545 7.73 13.87 27.35
CA ALA A 545 7.93 15.32 27.32
C ALA A 545 8.98 15.73 26.27
N THR A 546 9.90 14.83 25.92
CA THR A 546 11.06 15.09 25.07
C THR A 546 11.33 13.95 24.08
N VAL A 547 12.07 14.28 23.01
CA VAL A 547 12.56 13.30 22.03
C VAL A 547 13.57 12.33 22.65
N ALA A 548 14.41 12.81 23.57
CA ALA A 548 15.44 12.01 24.24
C ALA A 548 14.84 10.87 25.10
N GLU A 549 13.72 11.11 25.78
CA GLU A 549 13.01 10.07 26.55
C GLU A 549 12.45 8.96 25.66
N ALA A 550 11.96 9.31 24.47
CA ALA A 550 11.45 8.33 23.50
C ALA A 550 12.59 7.55 22.82
N LEU A 551 13.67 8.22 22.42
CA LEU A 551 14.86 7.57 21.85
C LEU A 551 15.55 6.64 22.83
N ALA A 552 15.49 6.92 24.14
CA ALA A 552 16.08 6.06 25.19
C ALA A 552 15.38 4.69 25.34
N VAL A 553 14.18 4.51 24.75
CA VAL A 553 13.45 3.22 24.74
C VAL A 553 13.19 2.68 23.32
N ALA A 554 13.40 3.49 22.28
CA ALA A 554 13.19 3.10 20.89
C ALA A 554 14.04 1.88 20.49
N GLN A 555 13.44 0.97 19.72
CA GLN A 555 14.07 -0.22 19.16
C GLN A 555 14.13 -0.10 17.62
N PRO A 556 14.99 -0.85 16.92
CA PRO A 556 15.00 -0.87 15.46
C PRO A 556 13.62 -1.20 14.89
N ASN A 557 13.18 -0.44 13.87
CA ASN A 557 11.83 -0.38 13.28
C ASN A 557 10.76 0.41 14.07
N ASP A 558 11.08 1.03 15.21
CA ASP A 558 10.19 2.01 15.86
C ASP A 558 10.19 3.36 15.13
N ILE A 559 9.06 4.07 15.20
CA ILE A 559 8.92 5.47 14.80
C ILE A 559 8.81 6.35 16.06
N VAL A 560 9.78 7.21 16.33
CA VAL A 560 9.62 8.32 17.29
C VAL A 560 8.81 9.43 16.62
N TYR A 561 7.58 9.63 17.08
CA TYR A 561 6.59 10.49 16.41
C TYR A 561 6.29 11.75 17.24
N VAL A 562 6.68 12.92 16.71
CA VAL A 562 6.84 14.15 17.48
C VAL A 562 5.77 15.20 17.17
N GLN A 563 5.01 15.57 18.20
CA GLN A 563 4.11 16.73 18.21
C GLN A 563 4.82 17.96 18.78
N PRO A 564 4.64 19.15 18.18
CA PRO A 564 5.35 20.37 18.58
C PRO A 564 4.99 20.84 19.99
N GLY A 565 3.78 20.55 20.50
CA GLY A 565 3.40 20.82 21.88
C GLY A 565 3.59 22.28 22.30
N THR A 566 4.46 22.50 23.29
CA THR A 566 4.96 23.84 23.71
C THR A 566 6.34 24.18 23.16
N ASN A 567 7.01 23.21 22.50
CA ASN A 567 8.33 23.33 21.89
C ASN A 567 9.36 24.13 22.73
N PRO A 568 9.85 23.59 23.86
CA PRO A 568 10.85 24.26 24.71
C PRO A 568 12.26 24.29 24.10
N GLY A 569 12.41 23.98 22.80
CA GLY A 569 13.66 23.64 22.14
C GLY A 569 14.08 22.19 22.39
N ILE A 570 14.35 21.44 21.33
CA ILE A 570 14.91 20.08 21.40
C ILE A 570 16.44 20.19 21.45
N PRO A 571 17.14 19.65 22.47
CA PRO A 571 18.60 19.59 22.49
C PRO A 571 19.16 18.63 21.42
N ALA A 572 20.48 18.66 21.20
CA ALA A 572 21.16 17.68 20.34
C ALA A 572 20.83 16.22 20.73
N PHE A 573 20.63 15.35 19.74
CA PHE A 573 20.28 13.94 19.95
C PHE A 573 20.86 13.02 18.86
N THR A 574 20.93 11.72 19.17
CA THR A 574 21.36 10.67 18.22
C THR A 574 20.19 9.74 17.92
N ILE A 575 19.95 9.44 16.65
CA ILE A 575 18.98 8.44 16.20
C ILE A 575 19.65 7.06 16.23
N PRO A 576 19.14 6.07 17.00
CA PRO A 576 19.66 4.70 16.97
C PRO A 576 19.41 4.01 15.62
N ASP A 577 20.23 3.00 15.32
CA ASP A 577 20.11 2.21 14.09
C ASP A 577 18.70 1.62 13.91
N GLY A 578 18.14 1.76 12.71
CA GLY A 578 16.81 1.31 12.32
C GLY A 578 15.65 2.15 12.86
N VAL A 579 15.89 3.28 13.54
CA VAL A 579 14.84 4.15 14.09
C VAL A 579 14.50 5.29 13.14
N GLN A 580 13.20 5.59 13.00
CA GLN A 580 12.72 6.79 12.31
C GLN A 580 12.32 7.86 13.33
N VAL A 581 12.67 9.12 13.07
CA VAL A 581 12.24 10.28 13.86
C VAL A 581 11.45 11.20 12.95
N LEU A 582 10.13 11.19 13.12
CA LEU A 582 9.17 11.87 12.25
C LEU A 582 8.38 12.91 13.04
N SER A 583 8.32 14.14 12.54
CA SER A 583 7.46 15.18 13.11
C SER A 583 6.07 15.17 12.46
N THR A 584 5.09 15.73 13.17
CA THR A 584 3.71 15.96 12.68
C THR A 584 3.59 17.15 11.71
N GLY A 585 4.66 17.93 11.50
CA GLY A 585 4.67 19.12 10.64
C GLY A 585 4.29 18.82 9.18
N PRO A 586 5.15 18.10 8.42
CA PRO A 586 4.82 17.63 7.08
C PRO A 586 3.84 16.45 7.10
N VAL A 587 3.37 16.04 5.91
CA VAL A 587 2.49 14.87 5.73
C VAL A 587 3.33 13.59 5.78
N GLN A 588 3.22 12.85 6.88
CA GLN A 588 3.97 11.61 7.07
C GLN A 588 3.19 10.42 6.52
N ARG A 589 3.84 9.58 5.72
CA ARG A 589 3.25 8.37 5.11
C ARG A 589 4.09 7.14 5.41
N ILE A 590 3.42 6.02 5.63
CA ILE A 590 4.03 4.70 5.85
C ILE A 590 3.28 3.62 5.08
N ASP A 591 3.98 2.56 4.69
CA ASP A 591 3.37 1.40 4.04
C ASP A 591 2.90 0.37 5.07
N THR A 592 1.74 -0.24 4.80
CA THR A 592 1.08 -1.20 5.67
C THR A 592 0.53 -2.38 4.87
N VAL A 593 0.40 -3.55 5.49
CA VAL A 593 -0.18 -4.74 4.84
C VAL A 593 -1.70 -4.58 4.64
N GLU A 594 -2.39 -3.92 5.57
CA GLU A 594 -3.85 -3.83 5.60
C GLU A 594 -4.42 -2.68 4.74
N LEU A 595 -3.68 -1.57 4.60
CA LEU A 595 -4.16 -0.33 3.94
C LEU A 595 -3.29 0.12 2.76
N GLY A 596 -2.12 -0.51 2.53
CA GLY A 596 -1.10 0.02 1.63
C GLY A 596 -0.45 1.28 2.19
N ASN A 597 -0.15 2.26 1.33
CA ASN A 597 0.47 3.53 1.74
C ASN A 597 -0.54 4.46 2.42
N VAL A 598 -0.40 4.65 3.73
CA VAL A 598 -1.33 5.41 4.56
C VAL A 598 -0.66 6.62 5.21
N GLN A 599 -1.40 7.71 5.37
CA GLN A 599 -0.96 8.89 6.11
C GLN A 599 -1.06 8.63 7.62
N LEU A 600 -0.01 8.97 8.38
CA LEU A 600 -0.05 8.94 9.85
C LEU A 600 -1.04 9.99 10.38
N PRO A 601 -1.96 9.64 11.31
CA PRO A 601 -2.84 10.60 11.94
C PRO A 601 -2.05 11.76 12.59
N LEU A 602 -2.65 12.95 12.61
CA LEU A 602 -2.04 14.22 13.07
C LEU A 602 -0.89 14.78 12.21
N SER A 603 -0.43 14.10 11.16
CA SER A 603 0.58 14.66 10.24
C SER A 603 -0.01 15.67 9.27
N GLY A 604 0.82 16.59 8.75
CA GLY A 604 0.40 17.74 7.95
C GLY A 604 -0.04 18.94 8.78
N ALA A 605 0.41 19.04 10.03
CA ALA A 605 0.08 20.13 10.95
C ALA A 605 0.74 21.49 10.59
N GLY A 606 1.72 21.50 9.69
CA GLY A 606 2.39 22.71 9.21
C GLY A 606 3.36 23.39 10.19
N VAL A 607 3.55 22.80 11.38
CA VAL A 607 4.47 23.30 12.42
C VAL A 607 5.61 22.31 12.61
N LEU A 608 6.83 22.71 12.24
CA LEU A 608 8.05 21.95 12.48
C LEU A 608 8.50 22.17 13.95
N PRO A 609 8.88 21.13 14.71
CA PRO A 609 9.53 21.32 16.01
C PRO A 609 10.97 21.82 15.87
N ASP A 610 11.41 22.70 16.78
CA ASP A 610 12.74 23.31 16.73
C ASP A 610 13.80 22.49 17.48
N VAL A 611 14.89 22.15 16.80
CA VAL A 611 16.10 21.57 17.36
C VAL A 611 17.18 22.63 17.47
N THR A 612 17.77 22.73 18.66
CA THR A 612 18.76 23.75 19.07
C THR A 612 20.18 23.18 19.15
N GLY A 613 20.42 22.05 18.48
CA GLY A 613 21.66 21.29 18.54
C GLY A 613 21.70 20.22 17.44
N THR A 614 22.90 19.73 17.15
CA THR A 614 23.13 18.76 16.05
C THR A 614 22.34 17.47 16.23
N VAL A 615 21.73 16.98 15.15
CA VAL A 615 21.15 15.63 15.09
C VAL A 615 22.17 14.67 14.48
N THR A 616 22.50 13.60 15.20
CA THR A 616 23.39 12.52 14.72
C THR A 616 22.58 11.34 14.20
N LEU A 617 22.91 10.86 13.01
CA LEU A 617 22.24 9.73 12.35
C LEU A 617 22.94 8.39 12.63
N GLY A 618 22.14 7.32 12.67
CA GLY A 618 22.59 5.92 12.69
C GLY A 618 22.31 5.21 11.36
N ASN A 619 22.58 3.90 11.29
CA ASN A 619 22.27 3.06 10.13
C ASN A 619 20.76 2.87 9.94
N ASP A 620 20.27 2.76 8.71
CA ASP A 620 18.86 2.49 8.40
C ASP A 620 17.89 3.53 9.05
N THR A 621 18.29 4.80 9.15
CA THR A 621 17.54 5.86 9.87
C THR A 621 16.76 6.82 8.97
N THR A 622 15.76 7.50 9.55
CA THR A 622 15.03 8.59 8.89
C THR A 622 14.86 9.77 9.83
N LEU A 623 15.10 11.00 9.35
CA LEU A 623 14.73 12.25 10.02
C LEU A 623 13.83 13.09 9.11
N SER A 624 12.65 13.48 9.61
CA SER A 624 11.72 14.30 8.84
C SER A 624 10.92 15.31 9.65
N GLY A 625 10.79 16.53 9.11
CA GLY A 625 9.86 17.54 9.56
C GLY A 625 10.34 18.42 10.70
N PHE A 626 11.65 18.60 10.88
CA PHE A 626 12.21 19.42 11.96
C PHE A 626 12.76 20.74 11.45
N SER A 627 12.67 21.78 12.29
CA SER A 627 13.48 22.99 12.13
C SER A 627 14.79 22.80 12.91
N LEU A 628 15.92 23.12 12.31
CA LEU A 628 17.24 23.06 12.95
C LEU A 628 17.88 24.44 12.79
N ASN A 629 17.73 25.30 13.81
CA ASN A 629 18.07 26.72 13.72
C ASN A 629 19.14 27.12 14.74
N ALA A 630 20.12 27.92 14.29
CA ALA A 630 21.22 28.43 15.09
C ALA A 630 22.05 27.32 15.79
N VAL A 631 22.24 26.19 15.11
CA VAL A 631 22.87 24.99 15.66
C VAL A 631 24.38 25.20 15.86
N PRO A 632 24.94 24.96 17.07
CA PRO A 632 26.37 25.06 17.35
C PRO A 632 27.13 23.81 16.84
N GLY A 633 27.27 23.72 15.52
CA GLY A 633 27.91 22.62 14.79
C GLY A 633 27.32 22.51 13.39
N ALA A 634 27.37 21.31 12.81
CA ALA A 634 26.52 20.97 11.67
C ALA A 634 25.07 20.81 12.13
N GLY A 635 24.09 21.08 11.27
CA GLY A 635 22.67 20.84 11.57
C GLY A 635 22.39 19.35 11.76
N ILE A 636 22.74 18.55 10.76
CA ILE A 636 22.63 17.09 10.76
C ILE A 636 24.01 16.48 10.45
N VAL A 637 24.39 15.41 11.16
CA VAL A 637 25.66 14.71 10.94
C VAL A 637 25.50 13.18 10.84
N GLY A 638 26.22 12.56 9.91
CA GLY A 638 26.31 11.10 9.76
C GLY A 638 27.74 10.67 9.46
N ALA A 639 28.22 9.58 10.10
CA ALA A 639 29.61 9.16 9.98
C ALA A 639 29.79 7.64 10.08
N ASN A 640 30.25 7.00 9.01
CA ASN A 640 30.47 5.55 8.89
C ASN A 640 29.16 4.74 9.07
N ILE A 641 28.09 5.20 8.41
CA ILE A 641 26.73 4.63 8.47
C ILE A 641 26.23 4.24 7.07
N ASN A 642 25.10 3.55 6.99
CA ASN A 642 24.40 3.27 5.73
C ASN A 642 22.91 3.65 5.79
N ASN A 643 22.27 3.69 4.62
CA ASN A 643 20.81 3.77 4.46
C ASN A 643 20.14 4.90 5.27
N VAL A 644 20.25 6.15 4.82
CA VAL A 644 19.65 7.30 5.54
C VAL A 644 18.71 8.12 4.68
N VAL A 645 17.62 8.60 5.30
CA VAL A 645 16.63 9.50 4.69
C VAL A 645 16.51 10.78 5.51
N ILE A 646 16.79 11.92 4.89
CA ILE A 646 16.67 13.27 5.47
C ILE A 646 15.68 14.04 4.61
N ARG A 647 14.45 14.28 5.08
CA ARG A 647 13.44 14.97 4.26
C ARG A 647 12.58 16.01 4.97
N GLU A 648 12.20 17.05 4.24
CA GLU A 648 11.26 18.09 4.70
C GLU A 648 11.72 18.80 5.99
N ASN A 649 13.03 18.96 6.18
CA ASN A 649 13.61 19.70 7.30
C ASN A 649 13.98 21.13 6.88
N ALA A 650 13.91 22.08 7.82
CA ALA A 650 14.30 23.47 7.62
C ALA A 650 15.53 23.80 8.46
N ILE A 651 16.70 23.79 7.82
CA ILE A 651 18.01 23.99 8.44
C ILE A 651 18.46 25.43 8.19
N ALA A 652 18.80 26.14 9.26
CA ALA A 652 19.13 27.57 9.20
C ALA A 652 20.25 27.92 10.20
N ASN A 653 21.17 28.80 9.82
CA ASN A 653 22.14 29.42 10.74
C ASN A 653 23.04 28.42 11.49
N SER A 654 23.28 27.22 10.93
CA SER A 654 24.25 26.25 11.47
C SER A 654 25.65 26.84 11.49
N THR A 655 26.41 26.72 12.58
CA THR A 655 27.77 27.32 12.63
C THR A 655 28.81 26.57 11.81
N ALA A 656 28.50 25.38 11.32
CA ALA A 656 29.25 24.64 10.31
C ALA A 656 28.33 24.28 9.14
N GLU A 657 28.30 23.01 8.69
CA GLU A 657 27.53 22.57 7.53
C GLU A 657 26.02 22.51 7.81
N GLY A 658 25.18 22.61 6.79
CA GLY A 658 23.74 22.31 6.94
C GLY A 658 23.54 20.82 7.24
N ILE A 659 24.07 19.97 6.36
CA ILE A 659 24.13 18.51 6.50
C ILE A 659 25.56 18.06 6.19
N SER A 660 26.20 17.29 7.08
CA SER A 660 27.52 16.70 6.84
C SER A 660 27.51 15.18 6.99
N LEU A 661 27.74 14.47 5.87
CA LEU A 661 27.85 13.02 5.79
C LEU A 661 29.28 12.58 5.49
N SER A 662 29.73 11.48 6.10
CA SER A 662 31.09 10.96 5.89
C SER A 662 31.16 9.43 5.94
N ASN A 663 31.91 8.84 5.00
CA ASN A 663 32.00 7.39 4.79
C ASN A 663 30.61 6.69 4.82
N VAL A 664 29.62 7.29 4.16
CA VAL A 664 28.26 6.75 4.07
C VAL A 664 28.13 5.76 2.92
N SER A 665 27.27 4.75 3.06
CA SER A 665 27.10 3.72 2.02
C SER A 665 25.66 3.25 1.83
N GLY A 666 25.39 2.57 0.73
CA GLY A 666 24.02 2.21 0.34
C GLY A 666 23.22 3.46 -0.06
N GLN A 667 21.92 3.46 0.22
CA GLN A 667 21.02 4.54 -0.19
C GLN A 667 21.14 5.76 0.72
N VAL A 668 21.30 6.95 0.14
CA VAL A 668 21.26 8.22 0.87
C VAL A 668 20.25 9.13 0.17
N ALA A 669 19.15 9.46 0.84
CA ALA A 669 18.11 10.33 0.29
C ALA A 669 18.05 11.64 1.07
N VAL A 670 18.23 12.76 0.39
CA VAL A 670 18.11 14.12 0.93
C VAL A 670 17.09 14.86 0.09
N THR A 671 15.83 14.94 0.54
CA THR A 671 14.72 15.45 -0.29
C THR A 671 13.92 16.55 0.37
N ASP A 672 13.49 17.54 -0.42
CA ASP A 672 12.52 18.56 0.00
C ASP A 672 12.94 19.39 1.24
N ASN A 673 14.24 19.42 1.56
CA ASN A 673 14.78 20.21 2.67
C ASN A 673 15.01 21.66 2.23
N THR A 674 14.90 22.59 3.17
CA THR A 674 15.43 23.96 3.04
C THR A 674 16.70 24.07 3.86
N ILE A 675 17.80 24.54 3.26
CA ILE A 675 19.11 24.70 3.91
C ILE A 675 19.60 26.12 3.64
N SER A 676 19.85 26.88 4.71
CA SER A 676 20.08 28.32 4.64
C SER A 676 21.10 28.82 5.68
N ASP A 677 21.81 29.89 5.36
CA ASP A 677 22.73 30.59 6.28
C ASP A 677 23.78 29.68 6.98
N SER A 678 24.16 28.54 6.38
CA SER A 678 25.15 27.64 6.99
C SER A 678 26.54 28.30 6.99
N GLY A 679 27.29 28.13 8.08
CA GLY A 679 28.63 28.70 8.22
C GLY A 679 29.66 28.08 7.28
N ARG A 680 29.40 26.85 6.85
CA ARG A 680 30.11 26.08 5.81
C ARG A 680 29.13 25.71 4.69
N GLU A 681 29.43 24.63 3.97
CA GLU A 681 28.65 24.09 2.87
C GLU A 681 27.20 23.74 3.28
N GLY A 682 26.24 23.89 2.36
CA GLY A 682 24.83 23.56 2.61
C GLY A 682 24.63 22.06 2.83
N PHE A 683 25.06 21.26 1.84
CA PHE A 683 25.19 19.82 1.96
C PHE A 683 26.64 19.40 1.65
N ASN A 684 27.19 18.51 2.48
CA ASN A 684 28.55 18.00 2.38
C ASN A 684 28.55 16.46 2.49
N LEU A 685 29.15 15.75 1.53
CA LEU A 685 29.36 14.29 1.59
C LEU A 685 30.80 13.93 1.20
N ASN A 686 31.56 13.38 2.15
CA ASN A 686 32.98 13.01 1.94
C ASN A 686 33.22 11.52 2.22
N ASN A 687 33.50 10.73 1.18
CA ASN A 687 33.66 9.27 1.26
C ASN A 687 35.07 8.81 0.86
N ASN A 688 35.77 8.16 1.79
CA ASN A 688 37.08 7.55 1.53
C ASN A 688 37.01 6.05 1.21
N LEU A 689 35.82 5.43 1.29
CA LEU A 689 35.58 4.00 1.02
C LEU A 689 34.10 3.71 0.79
N GLY A 690 33.80 2.57 0.15
CA GLY A 690 32.44 2.06 -0.04
C GLY A 690 31.72 2.62 -1.28
N GLN A 691 30.50 2.14 -1.52
CA GLN A 691 29.60 2.65 -2.55
C GLN A 691 28.45 3.44 -1.90
N VAL A 692 28.16 4.63 -2.44
CA VAL A 692 26.97 5.42 -2.09
C VAL A 692 26.07 5.66 -3.30
N ASP A 693 24.76 5.45 -3.13
CA ASP A 693 23.74 5.83 -4.11
C ASP A 693 22.95 7.01 -3.51
N LEU A 694 23.39 8.23 -3.82
CA LEU A 694 22.87 9.49 -3.30
C LEU A 694 21.77 10.05 -4.20
N VAL A 695 20.65 10.44 -3.60
CA VAL A 695 19.58 11.24 -4.22
C VAL A 695 19.47 12.56 -3.47
N VAL A 696 19.65 13.68 -4.17
CA VAL A 696 19.39 15.04 -3.67
C VAL A 696 18.26 15.63 -4.52
N ALA A 697 17.04 15.68 -4.00
CA ALA A 697 15.85 16.00 -4.80
C ALA A 697 14.98 17.11 -4.19
N GLY A 698 14.60 18.11 -5.00
CA GLY A 698 13.62 19.15 -4.60
C GLY A 698 14.07 20.08 -3.46
N ASN A 699 15.34 20.06 -3.06
CA ASN A 699 15.84 20.90 -1.96
C ASN A 699 16.01 22.36 -2.40
N THR A 700 15.87 23.28 -1.45
CA THR A 700 16.30 24.68 -1.60
C THR A 700 17.53 24.91 -0.74
N ILE A 701 18.64 25.32 -1.34
CA ILE A 701 19.95 25.44 -0.68
C ILE A 701 20.54 26.81 -1.01
N SER A 702 20.60 27.72 -0.04
CA SER A 702 21.02 29.09 -0.30
C SER A 702 21.81 29.77 0.82
N ASP A 703 22.55 30.82 0.46
CA ASP A 703 23.17 31.77 1.41
C ASP A 703 24.18 31.12 2.40
N ASN A 704 24.72 29.95 2.04
CA ASN A 704 25.69 29.18 2.83
C ASN A 704 27.15 29.69 2.61
N GLY A 705 28.09 29.23 3.45
CA GLY A 705 29.52 29.59 3.39
C GLY A 705 29.95 30.78 4.24
N ALA A 706 29.03 31.41 4.99
CA ALA A 706 29.23 32.74 5.58
C ALA A 706 30.37 32.84 6.63
N LEU A 707 30.83 31.72 7.20
CA LEU A 707 31.84 31.69 8.28
C LEU A 707 33.19 31.09 7.85
N ALA A 708 33.23 30.30 6.78
CA ALA A 708 34.42 29.57 6.32
C ALA A 708 34.94 30.08 4.97
N ALA A 709 36.09 29.56 4.53
CA ALA A 709 36.63 29.91 3.22
C ALA A 709 35.79 29.26 2.10
N ASP A 710 35.72 27.93 2.20
CA ASP A 710 34.82 27.00 1.52
C ASP A 710 33.37 27.20 1.99
N GLY A 711 32.39 26.90 1.14
CA GLY A 711 31.00 27.29 1.36
C GLY A 711 30.02 26.84 0.27
N ASP A 712 30.32 25.74 -0.42
CA ASP A 712 29.51 25.23 -1.52
C ASP A 712 28.02 25.03 -1.17
N GLY A 713 27.14 25.14 -2.15
CA GLY A 713 25.74 24.70 -1.98
C GLY A 713 25.68 23.19 -1.71
N VAL A 714 26.31 22.41 -2.60
CA VAL A 714 26.39 20.94 -2.53
C VAL A 714 27.82 20.50 -2.84
N ASN A 715 28.56 20.05 -1.82
CA ASN A 715 29.86 19.40 -1.98
C ASN A 715 29.73 17.87 -1.92
N VAL A 716 30.33 17.17 -2.89
CA VAL A 716 30.44 15.71 -2.94
C VAL A 716 31.87 15.30 -3.30
N GLU A 717 32.51 14.53 -2.41
CA GLU A 717 33.92 14.15 -2.55
C GLU A 717 34.12 12.63 -2.36
N LEU A 718 34.76 11.98 -3.33
CA LEU A 718 35.21 10.59 -3.27
C LEU A 718 36.75 10.49 -3.32
N ARG A 719 37.33 9.63 -2.48
CA ARG A 719 38.78 9.32 -2.46
C ARG A 719 39.05 7.83 -2.39
N ASN A 720 40.32 7.44 -2.57
CA ASN A 720 40.80 6.06 -2.57
C ASN A 720 39.98 5.21 -3.56
N ASP A 721 39.43 4.08 -3.12
CA ASP A 721 38.61 3.16 -3.92
C ASP A 721 37.09 3.40 -3.74
N ALA A 722 36.67 4.59 -3.29
CA ALA A 722 35.25 4.92 -3.11
C ALA A 722 34.50 5.07 -4.44
N THR A 723 33.21 4.70 -4.44
CA THR A 723 32.35 4.78 -5.62
C THR A 723 30.98 5.39 -5.32
N GLY A 724 30.27 5.86 -6.34
CA GLY A 724 28.87 6.25 -6.16
C GLY A 724 28.10 6.77 -7.36
N THR A 725 26.79 6.88 -7.16
CA THR A 725 25.83 7.54 -8.06
C THR A 725 25.26 8.76 -7.34
N PHE A 726 25.12 9.89 -8.03
CA PHE A 726 24.70 11.17 -7.43
C PHE A 726 23.58 11.81 -8.26
N ASP A 727 22.34 11.51 -7.91
CA ASP A 727 21.14 11.99 -8.61
C ASP A 727 20.65 13.31 -8.00
N LEU A 728 21.03 14.44 -8.60
CA LEU A 728 20.62 15.79 -8.22
C LEU A 728 19.44 16.22 -9.10
N THR A 729 18.23 16.27 -8.54
CA THR A 729 17.01 16.54 -9.33
C THR A 729 16.15 17.68 -8.79
N ASN A 730 15.79 18.62 -9.66
CA ASN A 730 14.87 19.74 -9.38
C ASN A 730 15.23 20.60 -8.15
N ASN A 731 16.51 20.68 -7.75
CA ASN A 731 16.93 21.52 -6.63
C ASN A 731 17.08 22.99 -7.06
N THR A 732 16.94 23.90 -6.10
CA THR A 732 17.26 25.32 -6.25
C THR A 732 18.48 25.64 -5.38
N ILE A 733 19.59 26.01 -6.01
CA ILE A 733 20.91 26.15 -5.35
C ILE A 733 21.49 27.53 -5.66
N THR A 734 21.38 28.47 -4.72
CA THR A 734 21.53 29.90 -5.04
C THR A 734 22.26 30.71 -3.99
N ASN A 735 23.02 31.73 -4.42
CA ASN A 735 23.68 32.68 -3.52
C ASN A 735 24.59 32.02 -2.46
N ASN A 736 25.27 30.91 -2.76
CA ASN A 736 26.24 30.36 -1.82
C ASN A 736 27.52 31.21 -1.89
N LEU A 737 27.92 31.79 -0.75
CA LEU A 737 28.86 32.92 -0.63
C LEU A 737 29.93 32.64 0.43
N GLY A 738 30.90 31.80 0.08
CA GLY A 738 32.07 31.51 0.91
C GLY A 738 32.84 32.77 1.29
N ARG A 739 33.29 32.89 2.54
CA ARG A 739 34.10 34.05 2.95
C ARG A 739 35.48 34.07 2.30
N GLY A 740 35.89 32.97 1.66
CA GLY A 740 37.20 32.80 1.02
C GLY A 740 37.26 33.15 -0.46
N GLY A 741 36.12 33.37 -1.14
CA GLY A 741 36.11 33.42 -2.61
C GLY A 741 36.09 32.04 -3.26
N ILE A 742 35.64 31.00 -2.55
CA ILE A 742 35.62 29.60 -2.98
C ILE A 742 34.31 28.90 -2.57
N ALA A 743 33.19 29.31 -3.16
CA ALA A 743 31.90 28.62 -3.02
C ALA A 743 31.25 28.41 -4.38
N ASP A 744 31.22 27.17 -4.84
CA ASP A 744 30.52 26.72 -6.03
C ASP A 744 29.05 26.40 -5.70
N GLY A 745 28.17 26.46 -6.70
CA GLY A 745 26.79 26.00 -6.51
C GLY A 745 26.77 24.51 -6.18
N VAL A 746 27.46 23.71 -6.99
CA VAL A 746 27.68 22.28 -6.78
C VAL A 746 29.12 21.94 -7.11
N ASP A 747 29.84 21.25 -6.23
CA ASP A 747 31.16 20.70 -6.50
C ASP A 747 31.16 19.16 -6.37
N PHE A 748 31.75 18.51 -7.37
CA PHE A 748 32.02 17.07 -7.40
C PHE A 748 33.52 16.84 -7.54
N LYS A 749 34.12 16.17 -6.56
CA LYS A 749 35.57 15.91 -6.52
C LYS A 749 35.84 14.41 -6.46
N LEU A 750 36.51 13.85 -7.47
CA LEU A 750 37.02 12.47 -7.45
C LEU A 750 38.55 12.47 -7.40
N PHE A 751 39.13 11.74 -6.45
CA PHE A 751 40.58 11.56 -6.31
C PHE A 751 41.00 10.08 -6.26
N ASP A 752 42.31 9.83 -6.40
CA ASP A 752 42.95 8.51 -6.33
C ASP A 752 42.45 7.50 -7.39
N ASN A 753 41.67 6.48 -6.98
CA ASN A 753 41.06 5.46 -7.83
C ASN A 753 39.53 5.63 -7.93
N ALA A 754 38.97 6.71 -7.37
CA ALA A 754 37.53 6.84 -7.20
C ALA A 754 36.77 6.88 -8.55
N SER A 755 35.53 6.41 -8.53
CA SER A 755 34.67 6.44 -9.72
C SER A 755 33.23 6.82 -9.38
N GLY A 756 32.64 7.68 -10.21
CA GLY A 756 31.36 8.30 -9.88
C GLY A 756 30.55 8.68 -11.11
N THR A 757 29.23 8.62 -10.98
CA THR A 757 28.28 9.14 -11.97
C THR A 757 27.38 10.19 -11.32
N ALA A 758 27.50 11.44 -11.75
CA ALA A 758 26.64 12.54 -11.32
C ALA A 758 25.58 12.85 -12.38
N ASN A 759 24.31 12.79 -11.99
CA ASN A 759 23.15 13.03 -12.87
C ASN A 759 22.38 14.25 -12.36
N LEU A 760 22.54 15.38 -13.04
CA LEU A 760 21.92 16.66 -12.70
C LEU A 760 20.76 16.91 -13.65
N THR A 761 19.52 16.87 -13.17
CA THR A 761 18.32 17.09 -13.99
C THR A 761 17.41 18.18 -13.43
N GLY A 762 17.08 19.18 -14.26
CA GLY A 762 16.08 20.20 -13.92
C GLY A 762 16.43 21.15 -12.77
N ASN A 763 17.70 21.20 -12.33
CA ASN A 763 18.11 22.08 -11.24
C ASN A 763 18.23 23.54 -11.70
N THR A 764 17.99 24.47 -10.77
CA THR A 764 18.28 25.90 -10.94
C THR A 764 19.46 26.28 -10.06
N ILE A 765 20.55 26.75 -10.66
CA ILE A 765 21.82 27.01 -9.99
C ILE A 765 22.30 28.43 -10.34
N SER A 766 22.22 29.38 -9.40
CA SER A 766 22.42 30.79 -9.73
C SER A 766 22.92 31.71 -8.63
N GLY A 767 23.74 32.69 -8.99
CA GLY A 767 24.24 33.71 -8.04
C GLY A 767 25.29 33.21 -7.06
N ASN A 768 25.86 32.02 -7.26
CA ASN A 768 26.92 31.49 -6.41
C ASN A 768 28.25 32.19 -6.68
N GLN A 769 29.11 32.28 -5.68
CA GLN A 769 30.32 33.12 -5.69
C GLN A 769 31.42 32.66 -6.66
N LEU A 770 31.48 31.38 -6.99
CA LEU A 770 32.33 30.88 -8.06
C LEU A 770 31.46 30.30 -9.18
N LYS A 771 31.61 29.03 -9.55
CA LYS A 771 30.87 28.47 -10.69
C LYS A 771 29.47 28.05 -10.26
N GLY A 772 28.60 27.87 -11.24
CA GLY A 772 27.37 27.09 -11.01
C GLY A 772 27.70 25.65 -10.63
N ILE A 773 28.52 24.97 -11.43
CA ILE A 773 28.98 23.60 -11.17
C ILE A 773 30.50 23.51 -11.38
N ASN A 774 31.18 22.81 -10.48
CA ASN A 774 32.54 22.32 -10.63
C ASN A 774 32.56 20.78 -10.67
N LEU A 775 33.47 20.22 -11.45
CA LEU A 775 33.82 18.80 -11.41
C LEU A 775 35.34 18.66 -11.53
N ASP A 776 35.97 18.01 -10.55
CA ASP A 776 37.40 17.71 -10.55
C ASP A 776 37.65 16.20 -10.58
N LEU A 777 38.50 15.76 -11.51
CA LEU A 777 38.84 14.36 -11.78
C LEU A 777 40.37 14.19 -11.82
N GLU A 778 40.95 13.76 -10.70
CA GLU A 778 42.41 13.64 -10.55
C GLU A 778 42.92 12.18 -10.59
N ALA A 779 44.24 12.03 -10.52
CA ALA A 779 44.96 10.77 -10.41
C ALA A 779 44.59 9.72 -11.48
N THR A 780 43.82 8.69 -11.13
CA THR A 780 43.39 7.57 -11.99
C THR A 780 41.88 7.36 -11.97
N THR A 781 41.13 8.42 -11.66
CA THR A 781 39.67 8.38 -11.47
C THR A 781 38.89 8.16 -12.77
N THR A 782 37.63 7.75 -12.63
CA THR A 782 36.68 7.57 -13.75
C THR A 782 35.36 8.27 -13.43
N GLY A 783 35.15 9.44 -14.02
CA GLY A 783 33.96 10.26 -13.80
C GLY A 783 32.98 10.24 -14.97
N THR A 784 31.68 10.25 -14.67
CA THR A 784 30.61 10.56 -15.65
C THR A 784 29.74 11.69 -15.11
N LEU A 785 29.45 12.67 -15.97
CA LEU A 785 28.58 13.81 -15.64
C LEU A 785 27.47 13.94 -16.70
N ASN A 786 26.22 13.88 -16.27
CA ASN A 786 25.04 14.00 -17.12
C ASN A 786 24.20 15.20 -16.66
N LEU A 787 24.17 16.27 -17.46
CA LEU A 787 23.35 17.47 -17.22
C LEU A 787 22.17 17.49 -18.19
N SER A 788 20.95 17.40 -17.68
CA SER A 788 19.71 17.44 -18.47
C SER A 788 18.78 18.58 -18.05
N GLY A 789 18.54 19.55 -18.93
CA GLY A 789 17.53 20.60 -18.72
C GLY A 789 17.75 21.53 -17.51
N ASN A 790 18.98 21.68 -17.02
CA ASN A 790 19.30 22.57 -15.90
C ASN A 790 19.37 24.04 -16.37
N THR A 791 19.13 24.97 -15.44
CA THR A 791 19.37 26.41 -15.62
C THR A 791 20.53 26.84 -14.73
N ILE A 792 21.63 27.30 -15.33
CA ILE A 792 22.87 27.68 -14.65
C ILE A 792 23.20 29.13 -15.01
N THR A 793 22.98 30.07 -14.09
CA THR A 793 22.95 31.49 -14.48
C THR A 793 23.44 32.49 -13.43
N GLY A 794 24.13 33.54 -13.86
CA GLY A 794 24.50 34.67 -12.99
C GLY A 794 25.49 34.35 -11.87
N ASN A 795 26.26 33.27 -11.96
CA ASN A 795 27.31 32.94 -10.98
C ASN A 795 28.56 33.82 -11.20
N GLU A 796 29.35 34.09 -10.16
CA GLU A 796 30.45 35.07 -10.21
C GLU A 796 31.77 34.52 -10.81
N ALA A 797 31.79 33.25 -11.22
CA ALA A 797 32.80 32.68 -12.12
C ALA A 797 32.14 31.97 -13.32
N GLY A 798 32.41 30.68 -13.56
CA GLY A 798 31.89 29.92 -14.69
C GLY A 798 30.43 29.45 -14.55
N GLY A 799 29.84 28.96 -15.63
CA GLY A 799 28.60 28.17 -15.56
C GLY A 799 28.90 26.75 -15.10
N LEU A 800 29.60 25.99 -15.93
CA LEU A 800 30.19 24.69 -15.62
C LEU A 800 31.69 24.72 -15.91
N ASP A 801 32.52 24.46 -14.90
CA ASP A 801 33.95 24.15 -15.10
C ASP A 801 34.20 22.66 -14.81
N VAL A 802 35.03 22.02 -15.64
CA VAL A 802 35.49 20.64 -15.43
C VAL A 802 37.02 20.56 -15.57
N LEU A 803 37.67 19.98 -14.56
CA LEU A 803 39.10 19.65 -14.58
C LEU A 803 39.27 18.13 -14.67
N VAL A 804 40.20 17.69 -15.53
CA VAL A 804 40.64 16.30 -15.64
C VAL A 804 42.17 16.29 -15.70
N SER A 805 42.83 15.66 -14.73
CA SER A 805 44.30 15.72 -14.55
C SER A 805 44.96 14.33 -14.48
N ASN A 806 46.30 14.28 -14.55
CA ASN A 806 47.10 13.05 -14.40
C ASN A 806 46.74 11.94 -15.43
N ASP A 807 46.28 10.77 -15.02
CA ASP A 807 45.87 9.64 -15.89
C ASP A 807 44.33 9.41 -15.83
N ALA A 808 43.55 10.38 -15.32
CA ALA A 808 42.09 10.28 -15.12
C ALA A 808 41.27 10.23 -16.42
N SER A 809 40.01 9.79 -16.30
CA SER A 809 39.09 9.69 -17.45
C SER A 809 37.67 10.21 -17.18
N GLY A 810 37.06 10.82 -18.20
CA GLY A 810 35.79 11.55 -18.08
C GLY A 810 34.81 11.39 -19.26
N ALA A 811 33.52 11.23 -18.97
CA ALA A 811 32.44 11.23 -19.95
C ALA A 811 31.34 12.23 -19.59
N PHE A 812 31.15 13.26 -20.41
CA PHE A 812 30.33 14.43 -20.06
C PHE A 812 29.21 14.67 -21.07
N ASN A 813 27.95 14.63 -20.64
CA ASN A 813 26.77 14.73 -21.50
C ASN A 813 25.89 15.90 -21.05
N LEU A 814 25.86 16.98 -21.83
CA LEU A 814 25.04 18.17 -21.59
C LEU A 814 23.90 18.20 -22.62
N ILE A 815 22.67 17.99 -22.18
CA ILE A 815 21.47 17.96 -23.03
C ILE A 815 20.47 19.04 -22.58
N GLY A 816 20.14 19.99 -23.46
CA GLY A 816 19.03 20.93 -23.28
C GLY A 816 19.18 21.93 -22.13
N ASN A 817 20.39 22.17 -21.63
CA ASN A 817 20.63 23.10 -20.51
C ASN A 817 20.66 24.55 -20.98
N THR A 818 20.34 25.48 -20.09
CA THR A 818 20.52 26.94 -20.28
C THR A 818 21.66 27.41 -19.38
N ILE A 819 22.73 27.95 -19.96
CA ILE A 819 23.96 28.34 -19.26
C ILE A 819 24.32 29.79 -19.64
N SER A 820 24.00 30.75 -18.78
CA SER A 820 23.96 32.16 -19.20
C SER A 820 24.35 33.19 -18.16
N ASN A 821 24.76 34.39 -18.59
CA ASN A 821 24.97 35.55 -17.71
C ASN A 821 26.01 35.33 -16.58
N ASN A 822 26.85 34.29 -16.65
CA ASN A 822 27.92 34.03 -15.68
C ASN A 822 29.12 34.99 -15.92
N GLN A 823 29.86 35.35 -14.87
CA GLN A 823 30.92 36.38 -14.95
C GLN A 823 32.23 35.92 -15.62
N LEU A 824 32.37 34.61 -15.90
CA LEU A 824 33.41 34.07 -16.78
C LEU A 824 32.76 33.27 -17.92
N ARG A 825 33.08 31.98 -18.03
CA ARG A 825 32.72 31.12 -19.16
C ARG A 825 31.36 30.49 -19.00
N GLY A 826 30.71 30.12 -20.10
CA GLY A 826 29.54 29.25 -20.06
C GLY A 826 29.93 27.83 -19.62
N VAL A 827 30.72 27.15 -20.44
CA VAL A 827 31.19 25.78 -20.22
C VAL A 827 32.70 25.72 -20.46
N ALA A 828 33.50 25.38 -19.44
CA ALA A 828 34.95 25.23 -19.54
C ALA A 828 35.38 23.80 -19.20
N LEU A 829 36.27 23.22 -20.01
CA LEU A 829 36.89 21.93 -19.72
C LEU A 829 38.39 21.99 -19.94
N ALA A 830 39.14 21.58 -18.93
CA ALA A 830 40.60 21.47 -18.94
C ALA A 830 41.02 20.01 -18.78
N PHE A 831 41.71 19.47 -19.78
CA PHE A 831 42.31 18.13 -19.79
C PHE A 831 43.84 18.26 -19.79
N ALA A 832 44.50 17.70 -18.77
CA ALA A 832 45.95 17.73 -18.60
C ALA A 832 46.59 16.34 -18.74
N ASP A 833 47.93 16.33 -18.75
CA ASP A 833 48.76 15.13 -18.65
C ASP A 833 48.36 13.99 -19.60
N ARG A 834 47.89 12.85 -19.11
CA ARG A 834 47.66 11.61 -19.88
C ARG A 834 46.18 11.23 -19.96
N THR A 835 45.31 12.17 -19.63
CA THR A 835 43.87 12.00 -19.49
C THR A 835 43.15 11.65 -20.79
N THR A 836 41.99 11.02 -20.67
CA THR A 836 41.15 10.65 -21.81
C THR A 836 39.69 10.94 -21.55
N GLY A 837 38.93 11.34 -22.58
CA GLY A 837 37.50 11.55 -22.37
C GLY A 837 36.66 11.87 -23.59
N SER A 838 35.40 12.17 -23.31
CA SER A 838 34.43 12.64 -24.27
C SER A 838 33.49 13.68 -23.68
N ILE A 839 33.07 14.63 -24.52
CA ILE A 839 32.03 15.61 -24.20
C ILE A 839 31.00 15.65 -25.32
N ASN A 840 29.72 15.58 -24.96
CA ASN A 840 28.58 15.69 -25.86
C ASN A 840 27.70 16.87 -25.41
N LEU A 841 27.64 17.93 -26.20
CA LEU A 841 26.73 19.07 -25.99
C LEU A 841 25.62 18.99 -27.05
N THR A 842 24.38 18.78 -26.63
CA THR A 842 23.22 18.68 -27.53
C THR A 842 22.07 19.59 -27.09
N ASN A 843 21.54 20.42 -27.98
CA ASN A 843 20.39 21.29 -27.75
C ASN A 843 20.55 22.34 -26.62
N ASN A 844 21.77 22.65 -26.16
CA ASN A 844 21.98 23.63 -25.08
C ASN A 844 21.89 25.07 -25.59
N THR A 845 21.50 25.99 -24.70
CA THR A 845 21.61 27.45 -24.91
C THR A 845 22.72 28.00 -24.02
N ILE A 846 23.76 28.59 -24.62
CA ILE A 846 24.94 29.10 -23.92
C ILE A 846 25.17 30.56 -24.34
N SER A 847 24.78 31.50 -23.49
CA SER A 847 24.68 32.90 -23.91
C SER A 847 24.95 33.95 -22.85
N GLU A 848 25.43 35.12 -23.26
CA GLU A 848 25.57 36.30 -22.38
C GLU A 848 26.57 36.11 -21.22
N ASN A 849 27.41 35.07 -21.27
CA ASN A 849 28.52 34.89 -20.34
C ASN A 849 29.65 35.88 -20.65
N GLN A 850 30.41 36.34 -19.65
CA GLN A 850 31.35 37.46 -19.79
C GLN A 850 32.76 37.09 -20.29
N ASP A 851 33.02 35.81 -20.51
CA ASP A 851 34.17 35.29 -21.27
C ASP A 851 33.67 34.40 -22.43
N ASP A 852 34.27 33.23 -22.66
CA ASP A 852 33.88 32.31 -23.73
C ASP A 852 32.57 31.55 -23.44
N GLY A 853 31.77 31.30 -24.48
CA GLY A 853 30.61 30.40 -24.38
C GLY A 853 31.04 28.97 -24.05
N VAL A 854 31.89 28.37 -24.88
CA VAL A 854 32.51 27.05 -24.63
C VAL A 854 34.03 27.15 -24.76
N TYR A 855 34.76 26.64 -23.77
CA TYR A 855 36.22 26.64 -23.70
C TYR A 855 36.75 25.22 -23.54
N LEU A 856 37.58 24.74 -24.47
CA LEU A 856 38.21 23.42 -24.41
C LEU A 856 39.74 23.54 -24.41
N GLN A 857 40.37 23.22 -23.28
CA GLN A 857 41.83 23.21 -23.14
C GLN A 857 42.36 21.78 -23.01
N LEU A 858 43.32 21.42 -23.86
CA LEU A 858 44.05 20.15 -23.81
C LEU A 858 45.55 20.42 -23.71
N SER A 859 46.24 19.67 -22.86
CA SER A 859 47.70 19.74 -22.71
C SER A 859 48.33 18.36 -22.47
N GLY A 860 49.67 18.30 -22.46
CA GLY A 860 50.40 17.05 -22.25
C GLY A 860 50.20 16.06 -23.40
N GLN A 861 49.62 14.90 -23.10
CA GLN A 861 49.25 13.77 -23.97
C GLN A 861 47.72 13.55 -24.02
N ALA A 862 46.92 14.47 -23.47
CA ALA A 862 45.49 14.33 -23.28
C ALA A 862 44.70 14.04 -24.57
N GLN A 863 43.56 13.34 -24.46
CA GLN A 863 42.73 12.95 -25.62
C GLN A 863 41.24 13.24 -25.38
N LEU A 864 40.64 14.14 -26.16
CA LEU A 864 39.22 14.50 -26.04
C LEU A 864 38.45 14.27 -27.35
N ASN A 865 37.32 13.58 -27.23
CA ASN A 865 36.29 13.53 -28.28
C ASN A 865 35.17 14.51 -27.93
N ALA A 866 35.11 15.67 -28.59
CA ALA A 866 34.12 16.71 -28.34
C ALA A 866 33.09 16.77 -29.48
N ASN A 867 31.82 16.51 -29.17
CA ASN A 867 30.69 16.54 -30.11
C ASN A 867 29.68 17.60 -29.67
N LEU A 868 29.60 18.70 -30.41
CA LEU A 868 28.66 19.80 -30.19
C LEU A 868 27.62 19.76 -31.31
N SER A 869 26.36 19.44 -30.97
CA SER A 869 25.26 19.34 -31.93
C SER A 869 24.04 20.21 -31.59
N ASN A 870 23.55 20.98 -32.56
CA ASN A 870 22.31 21.75 -32.47
C ASN A 870 22.21 22.69 -31.23
N ASN A 871 23.33 23.26 -30.77
CA ASN A 871 23.37 24.22 -29.67
C ASN A 871 23.21 25.66 -30.18
N LEU A 872 22.68 26.55 -29.33
CA LEU A 872 22.63 28.00 -29.53
C LEU A 872 23.70 28.66 -28.66
N ILE A 873 24.71 29.28 -29.27
CA ILE A 873 25.87 29.85 -28.57
C ILE A 873 26.04 31.33 -28.99
N THR A 874 25.56 32.26 -28.19
CA THR A 874 25.32 33.65 -28.65
C THR A 874 25.54 34.72 -27.60
N ARG A 875 26.01 35.91 -28.00
CA ARG A 875 26.20 37.08 -27.11
C ARG A 875 27.16 36.84 -25.93
N ASN A 876 28.00 35.82 -25.96
CA ASN A 876 29.09 35.68 -25.00
C ASN A 876 30.15 36.75 -25.30
N ALA A 877 30.75 37.37 -24.28
CA ALA A 877 31.55 38.59 -24.44
C ALA A 877 32.94 38.36 -25.03
N ASN A 878 33.45 37.12 -25.02
CA ASN A 878 34.65 36.70 -25.74
C ASN A 878 34.25 35.78 -26.91
N ASN A 879 34.71 34.53 -26.97
CA ASN A 879 34.40 33.63 -28.08
C ASN A 879 33.04 32.94 -27.91
N GLY A 880 32.45 32.49 -29.02
CA GLY A 880 31.36 31.50 -28.95
C GLY A 880 31.91 30.14 -28.50
N ILE A 881 32.88 29.62 -29.25
CA ILE A 881 33.68 28.45 -28.88
C ILE A 881 35.16 28.79 -29.05
N PHE A 882 35.98 28.47 -28.05
CA PHE A 882 37.42 28.56 -28.09
C PHE A 882 38.05 27.21 -27.73
N THR A 883 39.05 26.77 -28.49
CA THR A 883 39.82 25.56 -28.16
C THR A 883 41.32 25.77 -28.28
N THR A 884 42.08 25.27 -27.30
CA THR A 884 43.55 25.22 -27.33
C THR A 884 44.03 23.80 -27.09
N THR A 885 44.67 23.20 -28.10
CA THR A 885 45.28 21.86 -28.01
C THR A 885 46.80 22.00 -28.00
N ASN A 886 47.49 21.61 -26.92
CA ASN A 886 48.93 21.85 -26.74
C ASN A 886 49.75 20.59 -26.38
N GLY A 887 51.08 20.68 -26.45
CA GLY A 887 52.02 19.60 -26.16
C GLY A 887 52.02 18.54 -27.25
N THR A 888 51.52 17.35 -26.93
CA THR A 888 51.26 16.23 -27.86
C THR A 888 49.81 15.73 -27.77
N ALA A 889 48.91 16.54 -27.18
CA ALA A 889 47.51 16.20 -26.99
C ALA A 889 46.72 16.11 -28.31
N GLN A 890 45.57 15.42 -28.26
CA GLN A 890 44.74 15.11 -29.43
C GLN A 890 43.28 15.51 -29.20
N LEU A 891 42.82 16.51 -29.94
CA LEU A 891 41.42 16.94 -29.97
C LEU A 891 40.74 16.36 -31.21
N ARG A 892 39.64 15.61 -31.01
CA ARG A 892 38.68 15.26 -32.05
C ARG A 892 37.41 16.08 -31.83
N PHE A 893 37.22 17.13 -32.61
CA PHE A 893 36.12 18.09 -32.49
C PHE A 893 35.10 17.92 -33.62
N LEU A 894 33.84 17.71 -33.29
CA LEU A 894 32.69 17.76 -34.19
C LEU A 894 31.78 18.91 -33.76
N SER A 895 31.54 19.87 -34.64
CA SER A 895 30.52 20.91 -34.50
C SER A 895 29.51 20.75 -35.63
N GLU A 896 28.28 20.34 -35.31
CA GLU A 896 27.22 20.10 -36.30
C GLU A 896 25.90 20.82 -35.96
N LEU A 897 25.31 21.50 -36.94
CA LEU A 897 24.00 22.20 -36.81
C LEU A 897 23.92 23.29 -35.73
N ASN A 898 25.04 23.75 -35.15
CA ASN A 898 25.01 24.79 -34.11
C ASN A 898 24.74 26.19 -34.71
N THR A 899 24.12 27.06 -33.93
CA THR A 899 23.96 28.49 -34.22
C THR A 899 24.87 29.28 -33.30
N ILE A 900 25.99 29.78 -33.82
CA ILE A 900 27.06 30.45 -33.07
C ILE A 900 27.16 31.89 -33.59
N THR A 901 26.60 32.84 -32.84
CA THR A 901 26.23 34.16 -33.40
C THR A 901 26.38 35.32 -32.42
N ASP A 902 26.76 36.49 -32.94
CA ASP A 902 26.85 37.74 -32.17
C ASP A 902 27.78 37.67 -30.94
N ASN A 903 28.87 36.88 -30.99
CA ASN A 903 29.83 36.76 -29.88
C ASN A 903 30.91 37.86 -29.94
N GLY A 904 31.43 38.25 -28.78
CA GLY A 904 32.18 39.49 -28.57
C GLY A 904 33.61 39.52 -29.14
N PHE A 905 34.17 38.36 -29.49
CA PHE A 905 35.43 38.23 -30.25
C PHE A 905 35.26 37.32 -31.47
N THR A 906 35.56 36.02 -31.36
CA THR A 906 35.46 35.06 -32.47
C THR A 906 34.33 34.04 -32.27
N GLY A 907 33.60 33.69 -33.33
CA GLY A 907 32.50 32.71 -33.30
C GLY A 907 32.99 31.32 -32.87
N LEU A 908 33.86 30.71 -33.67
CA LEU A 908 34.57 29.46 -33.35
C LEU A 908 36.06 29.62 -33.64
N SER A 909 36.92 29.54 -32.63
CA SER A 909 38.39 29.56 -32.75
C SER A 909 39.01 28.22 -32.38
N LEU A 910 39.82 27.65 -33.28
CA LEU A 910 40.54 26.39 -33.12
C LEU A 910 42.05 26.62 -33.16
N ILE A 911 42.71 26.61 -32.00
CA ILE A 911 44.17 26.82 -31.89
C ILE A 911 44.88 25.52 -31.52
N THR A 912 45.88 25.15 -32.31
CA THR A 912 46.74 23.98 -32.09
C THR A 912 48.18 24.43 -31.91
N LEU A 913 48.88 23.89 -30.89
CA LEU A 913 50.19 24.36 -30.44
C LEU A 913 51.21 23.20 -30.26
N ASP A 914 52.50 23.55 -30.19
CA ASP A 914 53.66 22.67 -30.02
C ASP A 914 53.77 21.52 -31.04
N SER A 915 53.23 20.35 -30.69
CA SER A 915 53.19 19.12 -31.50
C SER A 915 51.85 18.40 -31.35
N ALA A 916 50.82 19.14 -30.95
CA ALA A 916 49.46 18.64 -30.78
C ALA A 916 48.76 18.40 -32.13
N ARG A 917 47.67 17.64 -32.07
CA ARG A 917 46.85 17.31 -33.24
C ARG A 917 45.39 17.66 -33.01
N THR A 918 44.82 18.46 -33.90
CA THR A 918 43.39 18.76 -33.91
C THR A 918 42.76 18.19 -35.18
N LEU A 919 41.78 17.31 -35.01
CA LEU A 919 40.91 16.83 -36.08
C LEU A 919 39.56 17.51 -35.86
N ALA A 920 39.08 18.29 -36.83
CA ALA A 920 37.88 19.10 -36.69
C ALA A 920 36.92 18.94 -37.88
N ALA A 921 35.71 18.47 -37.62
CA ALA A 921 34.59 18.49 -38.56
C ALA A 921 33.60 19.60 -38.17
N ILE A 922 33.33 20.51 -39.10
CA ILE A 922 32.46 21.67 -38.88
C ILE A 922 31.38 21.60 -39.96
N ARG A 923 30.16 21.20 -39.59
CA ARG A 923 29.11 20.78 -40.53
C ARG A 923 27.79 21.54 -40.30
N ALA A 924 27.26 22.17 -41.35
CA ALA A 924 25.93 22.79 -41.35
C ALA A 924 25.64 23.79 -40.19
N ASN A 925 26.67 24.41 -39.61
CA ASN A 925 26.53 25.44 -38.58
C ASN A 925 26.21 26.81 -39.20
N THR A 926 25.66 27.71 -38.40
CA THR A 926 25.61 29.15 -38.69
C THR A 926 26.62 29.87 -37.80
N LEU A 927 27.66 30.44 -38.39
CA LEU A 927 28.75 31.16 -37.74
C LEU A 927 28.72 32.61 -38.27
N THR A 928 28.03 33.53 -37.58
CA THR A 928 27.82 34.90 -38.12
C THR A 928 27.68 35.98 -37.06
N GLY A 929 28.24 37.15 -37.34
CA GLY A 929 27.99 38.38 -36.56
C GLY A 929 28.96 38.58 -35.38
N SER A 930 29.99 37.75 -35.27
CA SER A 930 31.04 37.91 -34.26
C SER A 930 31.88 39.16 -34.57
N ASN A 931 32.40 39.84 -33.54
CA ASN A 931 33.08 41.14 -33.72
C ASN A 931 34.41 41.07 -34.51
N PHE A 932 35.06 39.90 -34.56
CA PHE A 932 36.36 39.73 -35.22
C PHE A 932 36.29 38.66 -36.33
N ASN A 933 36.32 37.37 -35.96
CA ASN A 933 36.22 36.25 -36.90
C ASN A 933 34.96 35.42 -36.61
N ASP A 934 34.29 34.85 -37.61
CA ASP A 934 33.21 33.88 -37.35
C ASP A 934 33.72 32.43 -37.28
N LEU A 935 34.72 32.10 -38.11
CA LEU A 935 35.53 30.88 -37.98
C LEU A 935 37.02 31.20 -38.13
N GLU A 936 37.80 30.79 -37.14
CA GLU A 936 39.25 30.94 -37.08
C GLU A 936 39.91 29.58 -36.82
N VAL A 937 40.95 29.25 -37.58
CA VAL A 937 41.79 28.07 -37.32
C VAL A 937 43.26 28.49 -37.44
N LEU A 938 44.02 28.23 -36.38
CA LEU A 938 45.40 28.69 -36.22
C LEU A 938 46.30 27.54 -35.75
N THR A 939 47.45 27.39 -36.40
CA THR A 939 48.53 26.49 -35.96
C THR A 939 49.76 27.27 -35.51
N ILE A 940 50.32 26.92 -34.36
CA ILE A 940 51.46 27.60 -33.74
C ILE A 940 52.57 26.60 -33.42
N ALA A 941 53.75 26.84 -33.98
CA ALA A 941 54.93 25.97 -34.02
C ALA A 941 54.88 24.82 -35.07
N PRO A 942 56.02 24.46 -35.73
CA PRO A 942 56.02 23.54 -36.88
C PRO A 942 55.62 22.08 -36.62
N GLY A 943 55.44 21.67 -35.35
CA GLY A 943 55.10 20.29 -35.00
C GLY A 943 53.59 20.00 -35.04
N THR A 944 52.74 21.03 -35.03
CA THR A 944 51.28 20.90 -35.00
C THR A 944 50.72 20.24 -36.24
N THR A 945 49.55 19.61 -36.15
CA THR A 945 48.77 19.24 -37.34
C THR A 945 47.28 19.45 -37.09
N THR A 946 46.65 20.30 -37.90
CA THR A 946 45.20 20.49 -37.90
C THR A 946 44.62 19.94 -39.19
N CYS A 947 43.59 19.09 -39.09
CA CYS A 947 42.85 18.58 -40.25
C CYS A 947 41.38 19.00 -40.12
N LEU A 948 40.92 19.78 -41.09
CA LEU A 948 39.65 20.48 -41.08
C LEU A 948 38.72 19.95 -42.18
N GLN A 949 37.48 19.65 -41.81
CA GLN A 949 36.40 19.26 -42.72
C GLN A 949 35.23 20.25 -42.60
N PRO A 950 35.32 21.47 -43.17
CA PRO A 950 34.25 22.46 -43.12
C PRO A 950 33.26 22.23 -44.27
N SER A 951 32.01 21.86 -43.99
CA SER A 951 30.99 21.65 -45.03
C SER A 951 29.59 22.18 -44.70
N ASN A 952 28.90 22.69 -45.72
CA ASN A 952 27.52 23.20 -45.66
C ASN A 952 27.25 24.33 -44.63
N ASN A 953 28.29 24.95 -44.05
CA ASN A 953 28.10 26.01 -43.06
C ASN A 953 27.71 27.34 -43.72
N THR A 954 26.98 28.19 -43.00
CA THR A 954 26.94 29.63 -43.28
C THR A 954 27.98 30.32 -42.39
N ILE A 955 28.87 31.10 -42.99
CA ILE A 955 29.99 31.76 -42.31
C ILE A 955 30.01 33.24 -42.72
N GLY A 956 30.19 34.16 -41.77
CA GLY A 956 30.55 35.54 -42.09
C GLY A 956 32.00 35.61 -42.58
N SER A 957 32.95 35.71 -41.65
CA SER A 957 34.40 35.67 -41.91
C SER A 957 35.05 34.32 -41.61
N LEU A 958 35.96 33.89 -42.49
CA LEU A 958 36.79 32.69 -42.33
C LEU A 958 38.28 33.04 -42.39
N ILE A 959 39.03 32.73 -41.33
CA ILE A 959 40.49 32.77 -41.31
C ILE A 959 41.06 31.36 -41.09
N LEU A 960 42.08 31.02 -41.89
CA LEU A 960 42.93 29.83 -41.76
C LEU A 960 44.39 30.32 -41.82
N ASP A 961 45.15 30.18 -40.74
CA ASP A 961 46.54 30.64 -40.66
C ASP A 961 47.48 29.52 -40.18
N ASP A 962 48.36 29.06 -41.08
CA ASP A 962 49.48 28.15 -40.80
C ASP A 962 50.86 28.78 -41.06
N SER A 963 50.95 30.12 -41.05
CA SER A 963 52.19 30.88 -41.33
C SER A 963 53.32 30.67 -40.32
N VAL A 964 52.96 30.33 -39.07
CA VAL A 964 53.88 30.11 -37.94
C VAL A 964 53.80 28.68 -37.39
N GLY A 965 53.02 27.81 -38.02
CA GLY A 965 52.67 26.48 -37.55
C GLY A 965 53.11 25.33 -38.46
N GLY A 966 52.70 24.13 -38.09
CA GLY A 966 52.53 23.03 -39.04
C GLY A 966 51.22 23.19 -39.84
N PRO A 967 51.03 22.43 -40.93
CA PRO A 967 50.01 22.72 -41.93
C PRO A 967 48.57 22.55 -41.42
N ILE A 968 47.69 23.47 -41.84
CA ILE A 968 46.23 23.28 -41.81
C ILE A 968 45.83 22.51 -43.07
N GLN A 969 45.44 21.25 -42.89
CA GLN A 969 44.99 20.35 -43.94
C GLN A 969 43.48 20.47 -44.11
N VAL A 970 42.99 20.72 -45.33
CA VAL A 970 41.55 20.79 -45.62
C VAL A 970 41.11 19.60 -46.47
N ASP A 971 40.07 18.90 -46.01
CA ASP A 971 39.51 17.71 -46.67
C ASP A 971 38.90 18.09 -48.04
N ALA A 972 39.38 17.50 -49.14
CA ALA A 972 39.11 18.01 -50.48
C ALA A 972 37.62 18.03 -50.85
N GLY A 973 37.17 19.13 -51.48
CA GLY A 973 35.79 19.31 -51.93
C GLY A 973 34.81 19.77 -50.84
N THR A 974 35.25 19.90 -49.58
CA THR A 974 34.39 20.37 -48.47
C THR A 974 34.24 21.89 -48.45
N LEU A 975 35.37 22.62 -48.46
CA LEU A 975 35.40 24.09 -48.41
C LEU A 975 34.44 24.80 -49.39
N PRO A 976 34.27 24.37 -50.67
CA PRO A 976 33.34 25.00 -51.61
C PRO A 976 31.84 24.80 -51.32
N THR A 977 31.47 23.99 -50.31
CA THR A 977 30.07 23.78 -49.90
C THR A 977 29.58 24.80 -48.86
N ASN A 978 30.45 25.66 -48.35
CA ASN A 978 30.12 26.66 -47.35
C ASN A 978 29.71 27.99 -48.00
N ASN A 979 28.73 28.66 -47.43
CA ASN A 979 28.33 30.01 -47.80
C ASN A 979 29.14 31.01 -46.96
N ILE A 980 30.22 31.55 -47.52
CA ILE A 980 31.16 32.46 -46.83
C ILE A 980 30.93 33.89 -47.32
N SER A 981 30.71 34.82 -46.39
CA SER A 981 30.34 36.22 -46.70
C SER A 981 31.55 37.10 -47.00
N THR A 982 32.65 36.90 -46.29
CA THR A 982 33.95 37.59 -46.46
C THR A 982 35.08 36.58 -46.38
N SER A 983 35.82 36.41 -47.48
CA SER A 983 36.81 35.34 -47.65
C SER A 983 38.26 35.84 -47.56
N ASP A 984 38.66 36.32 -46.39
CA ASP A 984 40.04 36.75 -46.12
C ASP A 984 40.93 35.57 -45.72
N PHE A 985 41.32 34.77 -46.72
CA PHE A 985 42.29 33.69 -46.57
C PHE A 985 43.71 34.23 -46.33
N THR A 986 43.94 34.82 -45.16
CA THR A 986 45.25 35.33 -44.77
C THR A 986 46.18 34.19 -44.35
N PHE A 987 47.16 33.92 -45.21
CA PHE A 987 48.35 33.09 -44.98
C PHE A 987 48.22 31.55 -45.06
N TRP A 988 47.03 30.98 -45.25
CA TRP A 988 46.89 29.52 -45.47
C TRP A 988 47.77 28.98 -46.62
N SER A 989 48.49 27.89 -46.33
CA SER A 989 49.35 27.16 -47.26
C SER A 989 48.65 26.52 -48.46
N GLY A 990 47.32 26.43 -48.45
CA GLY A 990 46.52 25.78 -49.51
C GLY A 990 46.56 24.25 -49.45
N THR A 991 46.98 23.66 -48.33
CA THR A 991 47.18 22.21 -48.19
C THR A 991 45.85 21.45 -48.15
N THR A 992 45.50 20.78 -49.26
CA THR A 992 44.31 19.89 -49.32
C THR A 992 44.67 18.41 -49.24
N VAL A 993 43.84 17.62 -48.55
CA VAL A 993 43.99 16.16 -48.41
C VAL A 993 42.81 15.40 -49.04
N SER A 994 42.95 14.10 -49.28
CA SER A 994 41.88 13.25 -49.86
C SER A 994 40.61 13.28 -48.98
N PRO A 995 39.39 13.21 -49.55
CA PRO A 995 38.17 13.19 -48.73
C PRO A 995 38.16 12.04 -47.72
N GLY A 996 37.78 12.34 -46.48
CA GLY A 996 37.81 11.42 -45.34
C GLY A 996 39.18 11.31 -44.63
N THR A 997 40.21 12.07 -45.04
CA THR A 997 41.54 12.00 -44.38
C THR A 997 41.50 12.57 -42.96
N CYS A 998 40.65 13.57 -42.71
CA CYS A 998 40.42 14.09 -41.36
C CYS A 998 39.63 13.12 -40.44
N GLY A 999 39.06 12.03 -40.99
CA GLY A 999 38.56 10.89 -40.22
C GLY A 999 37.21 11.08 -39.52
N PHE A 1000 36.27 11.83 -40.11
CA PHE A 1000 34.88 12.00 -39.65
C PHE A 1000 33.87 11.66 -40.74
#